data_AF-A0A927MPK1-F1
#
_entry.id   AF-A0A927MPK1-F1
#
_cell.length_a   1.000
_cell.length_b   1.000
_cell.length_c   1.000
_cell.angle_alpha   90.00
_cell.angle_beta   90.00
_cell.angle_gamma   90.00
#
_symmetry.space_group_name_H-M   'P 1'
#
loop_
_entity.id
_entity.type
_entity.pdbx_description
1 polymer ?
#
loop_
_entity_poly.entity_id
_entity_poly.type
_entity_poly.pdbx_seq_one_letter_code
_entity_poly.pdbx_strand_id
1 'polypeptide(L)'
;MANLRVKGEYVGPGEQRTAEYLEANLPDDWFIFAGRKLPGPNRDDADLIVVGRSLVFVIEEKAWGPTVVVDDNNWYVRDDPRPNPLNRVSQVARIVASTLRERAKGYANLGPAHRVLPAVVLSHPKLQVLRGHNHDDRERIWPLGDAPAALEALDEGFHGASLGVARVPVVTYLDDLPKPAGKPKLGGYTIESRLASPGQEQAWLATDSTGEAVILKCYPTTVLAAQGDPQDFMRREYAAVNRVADLGRTWRAYPPFSDDAGELFVVPVVPPRGGSTLHASVEDGVPERAGGKLDDDLARAITVDAFRALQDIHDAGLVHRALHPKRVWLHQKRRVMFSDLNLARIEDDVSIALWATDGDMSEDFRAPECASSLALATTKSDVYSLALCLGYWLLGKDVTESAHDVIAAELQSAYPWAQPLMTALAPSAADRPMAGAVAEKLQPPPPEPEPVPATPVGRFEVGGLIADRYEIVRKLGRGGFATSWKVYDRQRELPLVLKQIHQNLPEDVRAEFQAAHALHYDYCGSVYDMHVTRPPHYLVSEYVEGESLAEEGRAFSVNELRDIAVCVLKALDYIHSRDLVHGDVTPSNVIAAPDGTSAKLIDFGLMVRTGNVPAGGTPKYAAPEVRDGKPATTASDLFGFGATMAYAMLGRTVSSLASGTYEVIAPTRAEEEAWGPEGAQLLRTCLTAVAIAPRDRPSSAGELLELVRSTRSAPGPDDAHGEELEYQVNPNVGSIRRLYRASAAGNAGNRGLDDEFAAETYVPTRLDTNLLPRVLAGELDVVLLSGNPGDGKTSLLVQLGERLKERGAQVLHTDDAGWRLKLSDRTFYAVFDASEAHGSLSSDELVKQSLEPVRTQSAGAATALIAVNDGRLHQFFADAGEPYEDWWFEIQDQIAGKDPGSSRIALVDLKRRSLAAVDSTGLANQALAALTRDDLWAKCSSCAAKVGCPIVANRNTLNGVGAEAFGELMLISHLRRRRRATFRDVRSAAAWLITGDRDCPDVHQLVRQGRNAGLMSDALAHDLAFATGSNDYLVDEWSDLDPALVPDPRVDRVRRESSAAEGTGYLKNAESAARAIYFGERLATDISRVDVRAYRYLAEFLDMLAGKDTDHTRDRLLLGISRLVGAHGYLANGLAFSLGSPDSSWAILHTIEGDSFTARVADARHQYVETIADVLVLEHGAGARLTLTLDSAEIILRAADGEIVNDPASDAIRQEIDAFVGQLGRHPSTSAQVVDSSGSVTTAAIDGVDIKFALDGKGAS
;
A
#
# COMPACT_ATOMS: atom_id res chain seq x y z
N MET A 1 -45.19 -9.77 -17.63
CA MET A 1 -44.09 -9.14 -16.86
C MET A 1 -43.93 -9.96 -15.60
N ALA A 2 -42.71 -10.39 -15.33
CA ALA A 2 -42.40 -11.18 -14.14
C ALA A 2 -42.78 -10.42 -12.85
N ASN A 3 -42.96 -11.14 -11.76
CA ASN A 3 -43.34 -10.54 -10.49
C ASN A 3 -42.10 -9.98 -9.78
N LEU A 4 -41.84 -8.67 -9.93
CA LEU A 4 -40.73 -8.00 -9.25
C LEU A 4 -41.07 -7.69 -7.78
N ARG A 5 -40.24 -8.18 -6.87
CA ARG A 5 -40.38 -8.10 -5.41
C ARG A 5 -39.30 -7.20 -4.82
N VAL A 6 -39.52 -5.90 -4.89
CA VAL A 6 -38.66 -4.90 -4.25
C VAL A 6 -39.16 -4.62 -2.83
N LYS A 7 -38.25 -4.59 -1.84
CA LYS A 7 -38.56 -4.13 -0.47
C LYS A 7 -37.60 -2.98 -0.09
N GLY A 8 -37.70 -1.82 -0.72
CA GLY A 8 -36.84 -0.64 -0.45
C GLY A 8 -36.57 0.19 -1.70
N GLU A 9 -35.61 1.11 -1.63
CA GLU A 9 -34.98 1.72 -2.81
C GLU A 9 -33.82 0.82 -3.29
N TYR A 10 -33.53 0.80 -4.59
CA TYR A 10 -32.42 0.05 -5.18
C TYR A 10 -31.06 0.59 -4.68
N VAL A 11 -30.03 -0.27 -4.62
CA VAL A 11 -28.70 0.14 -4.11
C VAL A 11 -27.96 1.03 -5.12
N GLY A 12 -28.28 0.92 -6.40
CA GLY A 12 -27.76 1.79 -7.46
C GLY A 12 -28.58 1.75 -8.75
N PRO A 13 -28.34 2.70 -9.68
CA PRO A 13 -29.08 2.81 -10.94
C PRO A 13 -28.90 1.61 -11.89
N GLY A 14 -27.76 0.90 -11.81
CA GLY A 14 -27.52 -0.33 -12.59
C GLY A 14 -28.41 -1.51 -12.15
N GLU A 15 -28.56 -1.69 -10.84
CA GLU A 15 -29.43 -2.72 -10.25
C GLU A 15 -30.91 -2.46 -10.59
N GLN A 16 -31.36 -1.21 -10.44
CA GLN A 16 -32.71 -0.78 -10.83
C GLN A 16 -32.99 -1.07 -12.30
N ARG A 17 -32.10 -0.62 -13.19
CA ARG A 17 -32.22 -0.80 -14.64
C ARG A 17 -32.31 -2.28 -15.00
N THR A 18 -31.46 -3.11 -14.38
CA THR A 18 -31.46 -4.56 -14.63
C THR A 18 -32.73 -5.22 -14.12
N ALA A 19 -33.20 -4.86 -12.93
CA ALA A 19 -34.43 -5.39 -12.35
C ALA A 19 -35.67 -5.06 -13.20
N GLU A 20 -35.84 -3.80 -13.59
CA GLU A 20 -36.96 -3.32 -14.41
C GLU A 20 -36.91 -3.91 -15.82
N TYR A 21 -35.72 -4.02 -16.42
CA TYR A 21 -35.55 -4.63 -17.73
C TYR A 21 -35.89 -6.13 -17.71
N LEU A 22 -35.45 -6.87 -16.68
CA LEU A 22 -35.81 -8.28 -16.51
C LEU A 22 -37.31 -8.44 -16.22
N GLU A 23 -37.92 -7.57 -15.43
CA GLU A 23 -39.38 -7.58 -15.17
C GLU A 23 -40.20 -7.46 -16.47
N ALA A 24 -39.80 -6.52 -17.33
CA ALA A 24 -40.48 -6.26 -18.60
C ALA A 24 -40.35 -7.42 -19.60
N ASN A 25 -39.25 -8.16 -19.55
CA ASN A 25 -38.87 -9.12 -20.59
C ASN A 25 -38.89 -10.60 -20.17
N LEU A 26 -39.07 -10.94 -18.88
CA LEU A 26 -39.24 -12.32 -18.41
C LEU A 26 -40.72 -12.73 -18.28
N PRO A 27 -41.03 -14.04 -18.24
CA PRO A 27 -42.40 -14.54 -18.19
C PRO A 27 -43.13 -14.08 -16.93
N ASP A 28 -44.44 -13.86 -17.04
CA ASP A 28 -45.30 -13.36 -15.96
C ASP A 28 -45.42 -14.31 -14.76
N ASP A 29 -45.16 -15.60 -14.96
CA ASP A 29 -45.13 -16.57 -13.89
C ASP A 29 -43.81 -16.61 -13.11
N TRP A 30 -42.78 -15.85 -13.50
CA TRP A 30 -41.46 -15.80 -12.82
C TRP A 30 -41.43 -14.76 -11.68
N PHE A 31 -40.49 -14.90 -10.76
CA PHE A 31 -40.31 -13.97 -9.63
C PHE A 31 -38.90 -13.39 -9.62
N ILE A 32 -38.77 -12.09 -9.38
CA ILE A 32 -37.48 -11.38 -9.29
C ILE A 32 -37.39 -10.74 -7.90
N PHE A 33 -36.32 -11.02 -7.16
CA PHE A 33 -36.06 -10.45 -5.84
C PHE A 33 -34.79 -9.60 -5.91
N ALA A 34 -34.92 -8.28 -5.78
CA ALA A 34 -33.78 -7.35 -5.74
C ALA A 34 -33.34 -7.06 -4.30
N GLY A 35 -32.03 -6.96 -4.07
CA GLY A 35 -31.42 -6.58 -2.79
C GLY A 35 -31.83 -7.48 -1.61
N ARG A 36 -31.34 -8.73 -1.56
CA ARG A 36 -31.63 -9.67 -0.47
C ARG A 36 -30.39 -10.01 0.35
N LYS A 37 -30.49 -9.90 1.68
CA LYS A 37 -29.41 -10.29 2.59
C LYS A 37 -29.51 -11.76 2.98
N LEU A 38 -28.43 -12.51 2.78
CA LEU A 38 -28.39 -13.94 3.08
C LEU A 38 -27.94 -14.23 4.54
N PRO A 39 -28.37 -15.35 5.14
CA PRO A 39 -27.92 -15.77 6.46
C PRO A 39 -26.51 -16.42 6.43
N GLY A 40 -25.58 -15.95 7.27
CA GLY A 40 -24.22 -16.52 7.39
C GLY A 40 -23.24 -15.64 8.18
N PRO A 41 -22.04 -16.17 8.56
CA PRO A 41 -21.00 -15.44 9.31
C PRO A 41 -20.34 -14.33 8.48
N ASN A 42 -20.23 -14.53 7.15
CA ASN A 42 -19.87 -13.49 6.19
C ASN A 42 -21.16 -12.99 5.56
N ARG A 43 -21.51 -11.72 5.81
CA ARG A 43 -22.79 -11.11 5.44
C ARG A 43 -22.82 -10.79 3.93
N ASP A 44 -22.92 -11.81 3.09
CA ASP A 44 -22.97 -11.66 1.62
C ASP A 44 -24.39 -11.24 1.16
N ASP A 45 -24.49 -10.05 0.54
CA ASP A 45 -25.72 -9.54 -0.08
C ASP A 45 -25.84 -10.04 -1.55
N ALA A 46 -27.05 -10.39 -1.98
CA ALA A 46 -27.35 -10.75 -3.37
C ALA A 46 -28.05 -9.59 -4.09
N ASP A 47 -27.50 -9.15 -5.23
CA ASP A 47 -28.05 -8.06 -6.04
C ASP A 47 -29.44 -8.46 -6.58
N LEU A 48 -29.51 -9.59 -7.30
CA LEU A 48 -30.77 -10.09 -7.88
C LEU A 48 -30.89 -11.61 -7.72
N ILE A 49 -32.07 -12.09 -7.33
CA ILE A 49 -32.42 -13.52 -7.34
C ILE A 49 -33.65 -13.71 -8.23
N VAL A 50 -33.55 -14.54 -9.26
CA VAL A 50 -34.65 -14.82 -10.21
C VAL A 50 -35.11 -16.26 -10.05
N VAL A 51 -36.41 -16.49 -9.88
CA VAL A 51 -37.00 -17.82 -9.71
C VAL A 51 -37.83 -18.20 -10.94
N GLY A 52 -37.28 -19.12 -11.75
CA GLY A 52 -37.94 -19.71 -12.91
C GLY A 52 -38.91 -20.83 -12.56
N ARG A 53 -39.23 -21.69 -13.54
CA ARG A 53 -40.11 -22.85 -13.34
C ARG A 53 -39.34 -24.06 -12.82
N SER A 54 -38.07 -24.16 -13.17
CA SER A 54 -37.20 -25.31 -12.88
C SER A 54 -35.93 -24.94 -12.11
N LEU A 55 -35.43 -23.71 -12.31
CA LEU A 55 -34.18 -23.17 -11.78
C LEU A 55 -34.38 -21.90 -10.97
N VAL A 56 -33.38 -21.60 -10.13
CA VAL A 56 -33.21 -20.33 -9.44
C VAL A 56 -31.89 -19.74 -9.92
N PHE A 57 -31.85 -18.45 -10.23
CA PHE A 57 -30.65 -17.75 -10.68
C PHE A 57 -30.26 -16.71 -9.64
N VAL A 58 -28.97 -16.66 -9.30
CA VAL A 58 -28.38 -15.60 -8.49
C VAL A 58 -27.55 -14.74 -9.45
N ILE A 59 -27.97 -13.50 -9.61
CA ILE A 59 -27.43 -12.56 -10.58
C ILE A 59 -26.66 -11.49 -9.83
N GLU A 60 -25.39 -11.33 -10.19
CA GLU A 60 -24.56 -10.18 -9.83
C GLU A 60 -24.62 -9.15 -10.96
N GLU A 61 -24.92 -7.90 -10.63
CA GLU A 61 -25.03 -6.82 -11.61
C GLU A 61 -23.77 -5.96 -11.61
N LYS A 62 -23.29 -5.58 -12.80
CA LYS A 62 -22.21 -4.60 -12.99
C LYS A 62 -22.49 -3.66 -14.17
N ALA A 63 -22.44 -2.35 -13.92
CA ALA A 63 -22.57 -1.33 -14.96
C ALA A 63 -21.24 -1.00 -15.68
N TRP A 64 -20.34 -1.97 -15.81
CA TRP A 64 -19.00 -1.77 -16.40
C TRP A 64 -19.06 -1.58 -17.92
N GLY A 65 -18.35 -0.60 -18.47
CA GLY A 65 -18.24 -0.38 -19.92
C GLY A 65 -17.54 0.93 -20.33
N PRO A 66 -17.44 1.23 -21.64
CA PRO A 66 -18.02 0.50 -22.77
C PRO A 66 -17.26 -0.77 -23.17
N THR A 67 -16.02 -0.99 -22.74
CA THR A 67 -15.25 -2.21 -23.07
C THR A 67 -14.86 -2.94 -21.80
N VAL A 68 -15.14 -4.24 -21.74
CA VAL A 68 -14.80 -5.13 -20.62
C VAL A 68 -14.03 -6.33 -21.18
N VAL A 69 -12.82 -6.59 -20.68
CA VAL A 69 -12.06 -7.80 -20.98
C VAL A 69 -12.26 -8.80 -19.85
N VAL A 70 -12.79 -9.98 -20.16
CA VAL A 70 -13.04 -11.05 -19.20
C VAL A 70 -11.83 -11.97 -19.15
N ASP A 71 -11.32 -12.24 -17.94
CA ASP A 71 -10.22 -13.17 -17.62
C ASP A 71 -10.54 -13.92 -16.31
N ASP A 72 -9.83 -15.02 -16.05
CA ASP A 72 -10.11 -15.99 -14.99
C ASP A 72 -9.96 -15.37 -13.58
N ASN A 73 -8.95 -14.52 -13.41
CA ASN A 73 -8.61 -13.94 -12.10
C ASN A 73 -9.12 -12.50 -11.92
N ASN A 74 -8.98 -11.64 -12.95
CA ASN A 74 -9.38 -10.23 -12.90
C ASN A 74 -9.99 -9.80 -14.23
N TRP A 75 -11.11 -9.09 -14.21
CA TRP A 75 -11.67 -8.48 -15.42
C TRP A 75 -11.07 -7.09 -15.61
N TYR A 76 -10.87 -6.66 -16.85
CA TYR A 76 -10.30 -5.35 -17.14
C TYR A 76 -11.37 -4.41 -17.70
N VAL A 77 -11.52 -3.23 -17.10
CA VAL A 77 -12.45 -2.19 -17.55
C VAL A 77 -11.63 -0.95 -17.83
N ARG A 78 -11.46 -0.59 -19.11
CA ARG A 78 -10.55 0.51 -19.54
C ARG A 78 -9.13 0.34 -18.97
N ASP A 79 -8.58 -0.88 -19.08
CA ASP A 79 -7.25 -1.28 -18.60
C ASP A 79 -7.07 -1.34 -17.06
N ASP A 80 -8.09 -0.97 -16.28
CA ASP A 80 -8.07 -1.14 -14.83
C ASP A 80 -8.51 -2.56 -14.42
N PRO A 81 -7.71 -3.30 -13.62
CA PRO A 81 -8.09 -4.61 -13.14
C PRO A 81 -9.19 -4.51 -12.07
N ARG A 82 -10.21 -5.36 -12.21
CA ARG A 82 -11.33 -5.55 -11.29
C ARG A 82 -11.39 -7.02 -10.89
N PRO A 83 -11.74 -7.36 -9.64
CA PRO A 83 -11.91 -8.75 -9.23
C PRO A 83 -12.96 -9.46 -10.08
N ASN A 84 -12.73 -10.74 -10.43
CA ASN A 84 -13.72 -11.53 -11.17
C ASN A 84 -15.03 -11.68 -10.35
N PRO A 85 -16.17 -11.11 -10.82
CA PRO A 85 -17.45 -11.17 -10.12
C PRO A 85 -18.04 -12.58 -10.01
N LEU A 86 -17.62 -13.53 -10.86
CA LEU A 86 -18.08 -14.91 -10.83
C LEU A 86 -17.70 -15.64 -9.54
N ASN A 87 -16.55 -15.31 -8.95
CA ASN A 87 -16.10 -15.91 -7.69
C ASN A 87 -17.08 -15.61 -6.54
N ARG A 88 -17.51 -14.35 -6.44
CA ARG A 88 -18.49 -13.89 -5.46
C ARG A 88 -19.86 -14.53 -5.74
N VAL A 89 -20.39 -14.39 -6.95
CA VAL A 89 -21.74 -14.87 -7.25
C VAL A 89 -21.89 -16.39 -7.15
N SER A 90 -20.82 -17.14 -7.43
CA SER A 90 -20.79 -18.61 -7.25
C SER A 90 -20.80 -19.02 -5.78
N GLN A 91 -20.18 -18.22 -4.90
CA GLN A 91 -20.30 -18.42 -3.45
C GLN A 91 -21.72 -18.13 -2.96
N VAL A 92 -22.31 -17.01 -3.39
CA VAL A 92 -23.68 -16.61 -3.04
C VAL A 92 -24.70 -17.67 -3.51
N ALA A 93 -24.55 -18.18 -4.75
CA ALA A 93 -25.39 -19.25 -5.27
C ALA A 93 -25.31 -20.54 -4.44
N ARG A 94 -24.13 -20.92 -3.95
CA ARG A 94 -23.98 -22.08 -3.03
C ARG A 94 -24.69 -21.87 -1.70
N ILE A 95 -24.63 -20.66 -1.14
CA ILE A 95 -25.33 -20.31 0.11
C ILE A 95 -26.85 -20.39 -0.10
N VAL A 96 -27.37 -19.80 -1.18
CA VAL A 96 -28.80 -19.87 -1.53
C VAL A 96 -29.22 -21.34 -1.73
N ALA A 97 -28.43 -22.14 -2.44
CA ALA A 97 -28.70 -23.56 -2.63
C ALA A 97 -28.78 -24.36 -1.33
N SER A 98 -27.82 -24.15 -0.40
CA SER A 98 -27.84 -24.81 0.92
C SER A 98 -29.07 -24.40 1.71
N THR A 99 -29.36 -23.10 1.74
CA THR A 99 -30.43 -22.56 2.56
C THR A 99 -31.81 -22.97 2.07
N LEU A 100 -32.01 -23.05 0.74
CA LEU A 100 -33.26 -23.57 0.17
C LEU A 100 -33.45 -25.06 0.50
N ARG A 101 -32.38 -25.88 0.52
CA ARG A 101 -32.48 -27.28 0.94
C ARG A 101 -32.90 -27.43 2.40
N GLU A 102 -32.42 -26.54 3.27
CA GLU A 102 -32.72 -26.58 4.70
C GLU A 102 -34.11 -26.00 5.04
N ARG A 103 -34.49 -24.90 4.39
CA ARG A 103 -35.62 -24.06 4.84
C ARG A 103 -36.84 -24.09 3.91
N ALA A 104 -36.69 -24.39 2.62
CA ALA A 104 -37.81 -24.45 1.69
C ALA A 104 -38.42 -25.86 1.66
N LYS A 105 -39.64 -25.99 2.22
CA LYS A 105 -40.34 -27.27 2.32
C LYS A 105 -40.51 -27.94 0.95
N GLY A 106 -40.07 -29.20 0.84
CA GLY A 106 -40.16 -30.00 -0.39
C GLY A 106 -39.02 -29.78 -1.39
N TYR A 107 -38.14 -28.79 -1.17
CA TYR A 107 -37.00 -28.53 -2.07
C TYR A 107 -35.95 -29.64 -2.02
N ALA A 108 -35.66 -30.18 -0.83
CA ALA A 108 -34.75 -31.31 -0.65
C ALA A 108 -35.17 -32.60 -1.40
N ASN A 109 -36.46 -32.74 -1.73
CA ASN A 109 -37.02 -33.91 -2.40
C ASN A 109 -36.87 -33.88 -3.93
N LEU A 110 -36.34 -32.79 -4.50
CA LEU A 110 -36.23 -32.58 -5.95
C LEU A 110 -35.01 -33.29 -6.60
N GLY A 111 -34.27 -34.10 -5.85
CA GLY A 111 -33.10 -34.85 -6.31
C GLY A 111 -31.77 -34.08 -6.25
N PRO A 112 -30.64 -34.73 -6.62
CA PRO A 112 -29.28 -34.18 -6.44
C PRO A 112 -28.88 -33.12 -7.46
N ALA A 113 -29.71 -32.85 -8.48
CA ALA A 113 -29.40 -31.89 -9.54
C ALA A 113 -29.19 -30.48 -8.98
N HIS A 114 -28.15 -29.79 -9.46
CA HIS A 114 -27.87 -28.41 -9.06
C HIS A 114 -28.87 -27.46 -9.75
N ARG A 115 -29.62 -26.71 -8.93
CA ARG A 115 -30.78 -25.90 -9.39
C ARG A 115 -30.62 -24.40 -9.19
N VAL A 116 -29.59 -23.97 -8.46
CA VAL A 116 -29.30 -22.56 -8.21
C VAL A 116 -28.08 -22.18 -9.04
N LEU A 117 -28.24 -21.38 -10.08
CA LEU A 117 -27.15 -21.06 -11.00
C LEU A 117 -26.64 -19.63 -10.78
N PRO A 118 -25.31 -19.42 -10.71
CA PRO A 118 -24.73 -18.09 -10.70
C PRO A 118 -24.70 -17.49 -12.11
N ALA A 119 -24.94 -16.19 -12.23
CA ALA A 119 -24.81 -15.43 -13.46
C ALA A 119 -24.35 -13.99 -13.20
N VAL A 120 -23.70 -13.38 -14.20
CA VAL A 120 -23.28 -11.97 -14.17
C VAL A 120 -23.98 -11.24 -15.32
N VAL A 121 -24.64 -10.13 -15.00
CA VAL A 121 -25.30 -9.28 -16.00
C VAL A 121 -24.59 -7.92 -16.07
N LEU A 122 -24.19 -7.55 -17.29
CA LEU A 122 -23.51 -6.28 -17.57
C LEU A 122 -24.49 -5.26 -18.16
N SER A 123 -24.77 -4.18 -17.43
CA SER A 123 -25.87 -3.24 -17.73
C SER A 123 -25.49 -1.98 -18.51
N HIS A 124 -24.22 -1.85 -18.92
CA HIS A 124 -23.75 -0.68 -19.65
C HIS A 124 -24.32 -0.64 -21.10
N PRO A 125 -24.88 0.48 -21.58
CA PRO A 125 -25.64 0.54 -22.85
C PRO A 125 -24.77 0.41 -24.12
N LYS A 126 -23.48 0.74 -24.05
CA LYS A 126 -22.52 0.62 -25.19
C LYS A 126 -21.51 -0.50 -24.98
N LEU A 127 -21.89 -1.56 -24.27
CA LEU A 127 -20.98 -2.62 -23.86
C LEU A 127 -20.42 -3.41 -25.06
N GLN A 128 -19.10 -3.64 -25.02
CA GLN A 128 -18.35 -4.62 -25.79
C GLN A 128 -17.61 -5.52 -24.81
N VAL A 129 -17.96 -6.81 -24.80
CA VAL A 129 -17.27 -7.81 -23.98
C VAL A 129 -16.21 -8.49 -24.86
N LEU A 130 -14.95 -8.31 -24.50
CA LEU A 130 -13.81 -8.99 -25.12
C LEU A 130 -13.45 -10.20 -24.24
N ARG A 131 -13.54 -11.41 -24.79
CA ARG A 131 -13.21 -12.63 -24.05
C ARG A 131 -11.73 -12.94 -24.24
N GLY A 132 -10.98 -13.09 -23.14
CA GLY A 132 -9.59 -13.53 -23.17
C GLY A 132 -9.43 -14.96 -23.71
N HIS A 133 -8.18 -15.40 -23.90
CA HIS A 133 -7.83 -16.67 -24.58
C HIS A 133 -8.20 -17.96 -23.83
N ASN A 134 -8.88 -17.89 -22.68
CA ASN A 134 -9.21 -19.03 -21.81
C ASN A 134 -10.70 -19.09 -21.38
N HIS A 135 -11.62 -18.41 -22.08
CA HIS A 135 -13.03 -18.39 -21.66
C HIS A 135 -13.71 -19.78 -21.78
N ASP A 136 -14.21 -20.32 -20.66
CA ASP A 136 -15.06 -21.53 -20.64
C ASP A 136 -16.49 -21.17 -21.10
N ASP A 137 -17.03 -21.90 -22.08
CA ASP A 137 -18.41 -21.73 -22.59
C ASP A 137 -19.50 -21.95 -21.51
N ARG A 138 -19.12 -22.44 -20.33
CA ARG A 138 -20.01 -22.65 -19.18
C ARG A 138 -20.21 -21.40 -18.31
N GLU A 139 -19.41 -20.34 -18.49
CA GLU A 139 -19.53 -19.10 -17.72
C GLU A 139 -20.72 -18.25 -18.19
N ARG A 140 -21.61 -17.89 -17.25
CA ARG A 140 -22.89 -17.22 -17.52
C ARG A 140 -22.76 -15.71 -17.40
N ILE A 141 -22.12 -15.10 -18.38
CA ILE A 141 -21.91 -13.65 -18.47
C ILE A 141 -22.70 -13.10 -19.65
N TRP A 142 -23.65 -12.21 -19.39
CA TRP A 142 -24.53 -11.67 -20.44
C TRP A 142 -24.62 -10.14 -20.41
N PRO A 143 -24.58 -9.49 -21.57
CA PRO A 143 -25.12 -8.14 -21.70
C PRO A 143 -26.58 -8.09 -21.27
N LEU A 144 -27.05 -6.97 -20.72
CA LEU A 144 -28.43 -6.81 -20.26
C LEU A 144 -29.48 -7.18 -21.32
N GLY A 145 -29.21 -6.88 -22.59
CA GLY A 145 -30.11 -7.20 -23.70
C GLY A 145 -30.34 -8.70 -23.92
N ASP A 146 -29.32 -9.53 -23.66
CA ASP A 146 -29.33 -10.97 -23.94
C ASP A 146 -29.79 -11.81 -22.73
N ALA A 147 -29.75 -11.21 -21.53
CA ALA A 147 -30.02 -11.90 -20.27
C ALA A 147 -31.42 -12.59 -20.21
N PRO A 148 -32.54 -11.98 -20.64
CA PRO A 148 -33.86 -12.63 -20.57
C PRO A 148 -33.91 -13.95 -21.37
N ALA A 149 -33.48 -13.91 -22.63
CA ALA A 149 -33.51 -15.09 -23.51
C ALA A 149 -32.58 -16.21 -23.01
N ALA A 150 -31.42 -15.87 -22.46
CA ALA A 150 -30.48 -16.84 -21.90
C ALA A 150 -31.03 -17.52 -20.64
N LEU A 151 -31.68 -16.76 -19.75
CA LEU A 151 -32.32 -17.29 -18.55
C LEU A 151 -33.46 -18.26 -18.89
N GLU A 152 -34.33 -17.89 -19.83
CA GLU A 152 -35.43 -18.74 -20.30
C GLU A 152 -34.92 -20.04 -20.92
N ALA A 153 -33.94 -19.95 -21.83
CA ALA A 153 -33.36 -21.13 -22.49
C ALA A 153 -32.77 -22.14 -21.48
N LEU A 154 -32.15 -21.65 -20.40
CA LEU A 154 -31.59 -22.50 -19.35
C LEU A 154 -32.68 -23.15 -18.49
N ASP A 155 -33.76 -22.43 -18.17
CA ASP A 155 -34.88 -22.96 -17.37
C ASP A 155 -35.70 -24.00 -18.15
N GLU A 156 -35.90 -23.79 -19.46
CA GLU A 156 -36.59 -24.73 -20.37
C GLU A 156 -35.73 -25.95 -20.74
N GLY A 157 -34.42 -25.74 -20.94
CA GLY A 157 -33.47 -26.80 -21.25
C GLY A 157 -33.12 -27.72 -20.08
N PHE A 158 -33.62 -27.43 -18.87
CA PHE A 158 -33.31 -28.23 -17.69
C PHE A 158 -34.03 -29.59 -17.69
N HIS A 159 -33.26 -30.68 -17.80
CA HIS A 159 -33.78 -32.05 -17.90
C HIS A 159 -34.21 -32.69 -16.56
N GLY A 160 -34.17 -31.97 -15.44
CA GLY A 160 -34.64 -32.45 -14.13
C GLY A 160 -36.09 -32.10 -13.83
N ALA A 161 -36.66 -32.64 -12.74
CA ALA A 161 -38.03 -32.30 -12.31
C ALA A 161 -38.18 -30.78 -12.07
N SER A 162 -39.28 -30.15 -12.45
CA SER A 162 -39.50 -28.71 -12.18
C SER A 162 -39.59 -28.42 -10.68
N LEU A 163 -39.52 -27.14 -10.27
CA LEU A 163 -39.65 -26.76 -8.86
C LEU A 163 -41.02 -27.15 -8.28
N GLY A 164 -42.06 -27.26 -9.12
CA GLY A 164 -43.37 -27.81 -8.77
C GLY A 164 -43.92 -27.27 -7.45
N VAL A 165 -44.23 -28.18 -6.51
CA VAL A 165 -44.79 -27.84 -5.19
C VAL A 165 -43.79 -27.08 -4.29
N ALA A 166 -42.49 -27.22 -4.52
CA ALA A 166 -41.46 -26.50 -3.77
C ALA A 166 -41.30 -25.04 -4.21
N ARG A 167 -41.85 -24.64 -5.36
CA ARG A 167 -41.75 -23.28 -5.90
C ARG A 167 -42.35 -22.23 -4.96
N VAL A 168 -43.54 -22.48 -4.40
CA VAL A 168 -44.20 -21.56 -3.47
C VAL A 168 -43.41 -21.39 -2.15
N PRO A 169 -42.94 -22.47 -1.50
CA PRO A 169 -42.01 -22.36 -0.36
C PRO A 169 -40.71 -21.61 -0.66
N VAL A 170 -40.11 -21.79 -1.84
CA VAL A 170 -38.89 -21.06 -2.26
C VAL A 170 -39.17 -19.56 -2.36
N VAL A 171 -40.23 -19.17 -3.07
CA VAL A 171 -40.64 -17.77 -3.23
C VAL A 171 -40.95 -17.13 -1.87
N THR A 172 -41.66 -17.84 -0.99
CA THR A 172 -42.01 -17.35 0.36
C THR A 172 -40.75 -17.10 1.18
N TYR A 173 -39.81 -18.04 1.18
CA TYR A 173 -38.55 -17.90 1.91
C TYR A 173 -37.72 -16.69 1.44
N LEU A 174 -37.60 -16.50 0.12
CA LEU A 174 -36.85 -15.38 -0.46
C LEU A 174 -37.53 -14.03 -0.22
N ASP A 175 -38.87 -14.00 -0.11
CA ASP A 175 -39.62 -12.79 0.22
C ASP A 175 -39.45 -12.36 1.69
N ASP A 176 -39.15 -13.31 2.58
CA ASP A 176 -38.94 -13.11 4.02
C ASP A 176 -37.50 -12.71 4.39
N LEU A 177 -36.56 -12.72 3.44
CA LEU A 177 -35.18 -12.31 3.69
C LEU A 177 -35.06 -10.82 4.07
N PRO A 178 -34.19 -10.46 5.03
CA PRO A 178 -34.01 -9.08 5.47
C PRO A 178 -33.32 -8.20 4.42
N LYS A 179 -33.45 -6.87 4.57
CA LYS A 179 -32.81 -5.88 3.70
C LYS A 179 -31.29 -5.78 3.95
N PRO A 180 -30.49 -5.44 2.94
CA PRO A 180 -29.15 -4.91 3.11
C PRO A 180 -29.21 -3.64 3.98
N ALA A 181 -28.21 -3.43 4.86
CA ALA A 181 -28.15 -2.26 5.74
C ALA A 181 -27.27 -1.12 5.19
N GLY A 182 -26.92 -1.16 3.90
CA GLY A 182 -26.03 -0.19 3.28
C GLY A 182 -26.79 0.99 2.68
N LYS A 183 -26.35 2.21 2.99
CA LYS A 183 -26.74 3.43 2.26
C LYS A 183 -26.13 3.38 0.84
N PRO A 184 -26.82 3.90 -0.20
CA PRO A 184 -26.33 3.91 -1.58
C PRO A 184 -25.00 4.65 -1.73
N LYS A 185 -24.18 4.29 -2.72
CA LYS A 185 -22.85 4.88 -2.94
C LYS A 185 -22.69 5.51 -4.31
N LEU A 186 -21.91 6.59 -4.40
CA LEU A 186 -21.47 7.21 -5.66
C LEU A 186 -19.98 7.50 -5.56
N GLY A 187 -19.18 6.81 -6.39
CA GLY A 187 -17.73 6.79 -6.24
C GLY A 187 -17.32 6.29 -4.85
N GLY A 188 -16.42 7.01 -4.17
CA GLY A 188 -15.99 6.72 -2.80
C GLY A 188 -16.96 7.17 -1.71
N TYR A 189 -18.11 7.76 -2.04
CA TYR A 189 -19.01 8.43 -1.10
C TYR A 189 -20.31 7.64 -0.87
N THR A 190 -20.83 7.71 0.34
CA THR A 190 -22.07 7.06 0.77
C THR A 190 -23.19 8.10 0.87
N ILE A 191 -24.16 8.05 -0.05
CA ILE A 191 -25.28 9.00 -0.15
C ILE A 191 -26.21 8.84 1.05
N GLU A 192 -26.58 9.97 1.65
CA GLU A 192 -27.52 10.05 2.75
C GLU A 192 -28.91 10.53 2.31
N SER A 193 -28.97 11.62 1.55
CA SER A 193 -30.25 12.21 1.10
C SER A 193 -30.05 13.17 -0.08
N ARG A 194 -31.13 13.46 -0.81
CA ARG A 194 -31.12 14.44 -1.91
C ARG A 194 -31.43 15.86 -1.40
N LEU A 195 -30.67 16.85 -1.87
CA LEU A 195 -30.86 18.26 -1.60
C LEU A 195 -31.63 18.94 -2.74
N ALA A 196 -32.39 19.99 -2.43
CA ALA A 196 -33.02 20.84 -3.43
C ALA A 196 -31.95 21.72 -4.10
N SER A 197 -31.91 21.73 -5.43
CA SER A 197 -30.99 22.59 -6.20
C SER A 197 -31.79 23.48 -7.17
N PRO A 198 -31.49 24.79 -7.25
CA PRO A 198 -32.19 25.73 -8.13
C PRO A 198 -31.72 25.71 -9.60
N GLY A 199 -30.75 24.86 -9.98
CA GLY A 199 -30.20 24.76 -11.34
C GLY A 199 -30.48 23.44 -12.07
N GLN A 200 -29.80 23.21 -13.20
CA GLN A 200 -29.82 21.90 -13.90
C GLN A 200 -28.94 20.82 -13.22
N GLU A 201 -28.22 21.19 -12.16
CA GLU A 201 -27.40 20.31 -11.32
C GLU A 201 -28.24 19.56 -10.27
N GLN A 202 -27.85 18.33 -9.95
CA GLN A 202 -28.45 17.55 -8.86
C GLN A 202 -27.50 17.58 -7.65
N ALA A 203 -28.00 17.85 -6.45
CA ALA A 203 -27.17 17.90 -5.25
C ALA A 203 -27.56 16.82 -4.24
N TRP A 204 -26.60 16.04 -3.75
CA TRP A 204 -26.82 14.98 -2.74
C TRP A 204 -25.96 15.21 -1.52
N LEU A 205 -26.53 15.04 -0.33
CA LEU A 205 -25.77 14.92 0.92
C LEU A 205 -25.21 13.49 1.00
N ALA A 206 -23.92 13.37 1.26
CA ALA A 206 -23.20 12.11 1.36
C ALA A 206 -22.19 12.13 2.52
N THR A 207 -21.60 10.98 2.80
CA THR A 207 -20.49 10.80 3.75
C THR A 207 -19.30 10.16 3.03
N ASP A 208 -18.09 10.65 3.29
CA ASP A 208 -16.87 10.04 2.74
C ASP A 208 -16.42 8.81 3.55
N SER A 209 -15.27 8.23 3.19
CA SER A 209 -14.69 7.07 3.87
C SER A 209 -14.26 7.33 5.32
N THR A 210 -14.14 8.59 5.72
CA THR A 210 -13.81 9.02 7.09
C THR A 210 -15.05 9.34 7.92
N GLY A 211 -16.24 9.39 7.29
CA GLY A 211 -17.50 9.77 7.92
C GLY A 211 -17.79 11.26 7.91
N GLU A 212 -17.03 12.07 7.17
CA GLU A 212 -17.28 13.50 7.02
C GLU A 212 -18.45 13.76 6.04
N ALA A 213 -19.31 14.73 6.37
CA ALA A 213 -20.43 15.12 5.52
C ALA A 213 -19.94 15.92 4.29
N VAL A 214 -20.34 15.48 3.10
CA VAL A 214 -19.96 16.05 1.80
C VAL A 214 -21.21 16.27 0.97
N ILE A 215 -21.29 17.39 0.25
CA ILE A 215 -22.32 17.64 -0.75
C ILE A 215 -21.76 17.27 -2.11
N LEU A 216 -22.36 16.27 -2.76
CA LEU A 216 -22.05 15.88 -4.14
C LEU A 216 -22.90 16.71 -5.09
N LYS A 217 -22.28 17.65 -5.80
CA LYS A 217 -22.92 18.36 -6.92
C LYS A 217 -22.71 17.56 -8.20
N CYS A 218 -23.79 17.05 -8.78
CA CYS A 218 -23.80 16.16 -9.93
C CYS A 218 -24.36 16.86 -11.17
N TYR A 219 -23.57 16.88 -12.24
CA TYR A 219 -23.88 17.53 -13.51
C TYR A 219 -24.03 16.49 -14.63
N PRO A 220 -25.17 16.45 -15.34
CA PRO A 220 -25.33 15.56 -16.49
C PRO A 220 -24.31 15.87 -17.59
N THR A 221 -23.53 14.88 -18.03
CA THR A 221 -22.53 15.05 -19.10
C THR A 221 -23.13 15.57 -20.40
N THR A 222 -24.36 15.19 -20.71
CA THR A 222 -25.09 15.62 -21.91
C THR A 222 -25.35 17.12 -21.95
N VAL A 223 -25.59 17.73 -20.78
CA VAL A 223 -25.81 19.19 -20.66
C VAL A 223 -24.50 19.94 -20.82
N LEU A 224 -23.41 19.46 -20.21
CA LEU A 224 -22.08 20.05 -20.33
C LEU A 224 -21.53 19.96 -21.77
N ALA A 225 -21.69 18.80 -22.43
CA ALA A 225 -21.15 18.54 -23.76
C ALA A 225 -21.80 19.40 -24.86
N ALA A 226 -23.02 19.91 -24.63
CA ALA A 226 -23.68 20.83 -25.56
C ALA A 226 -23.02 22.23 -25.60
N GLN A 227 -22.09 22.52 -24.68
CA GLN A 227 -21.58 23.88 -24.45
C GLN A 227 -20.04 24.01 -24.52
N GLY A 228 -19.33 22.88 -24.64
CA GLY A 228 -17.86 22.83 -24.68
C GLY A 228 -17.36 21.45 -24.24
N ASP A 229 -16.06 21.32 -23.98
CA ASP A 229 -15.53 20.13 -23.31
C ASP A 229 -15.96 20.15 -21.83
N PRO A 230 -16.74 19.16 -21.36
CA PRO A 230 -17.12 19.05 -19.95
C PRO A 230 -15.90 19.04 -19.01
N GLN A 231 -14.75 18.51 -19.43
CA GLN A 231 -13.56 18.48 -18.57
C GLN A 231 -12.95 19.86 -18.34
N ASP A 232 -12.94 20.71 -19.37
CA ASP A 232 -12.37 22.07 -19.28
C ASP A 232 -13.26 22.99 -18.44
N PHE A 233 -14.58 22.87 -18.58
CA PHE A 233 -15.54 23.61 -17.77
C PHE A 233 -15.32 23.33 -16.27
N MET A 234 -15.14 22.05 -15.92
CA MET A 234 -15.05 21.61 -14.52
C MET A 234 -13.65 21.80 -13.91
N ARG A 235 -12.56 21.70 -14.69
CA ARG A 235 -11.20 22.10 -14.22
C ARG A 235 -11.18 23.56 -13.80
N ARG A 236 -11.87 24.44 -14.53
CA ARG A 236 -11.98 25.86 -14.21
C ARG A 236 -12.79 26.11 -12.94
N GLU A 237 -13.91 25.42 -12.76
CA GLU A 237 -14.73 25.52 -11.54
C GLU A 237 -13.95 25.03 -10.30
N TYR A 238 -13.33 23.86 -10.37
CA TYR A 238 -12.47 23.33 -9.31
C TYR A 238 -11.29 24.26 -9.02
N ALA A 239 -10.64 24.81 -10.05
CA ALA A 239 -9.56 25.78 -9.89
C ALA A 239 -10.02 27.09 -9.22
N ALA A 240 -11.19 27.61 -9.57
CA ALA A 240 -11.74 28.83 -8.97
C ALA A 240 -12.10 28.63 -7.49
N VAL A 241 -12.70 27.49 -7.13
CA VAL A 241 -13.02 27.17 -5.73
C VAL A 241 -11.75 26.97 -4.91
N ASN A 242 -10.78 26.21 -5.41
CA ASN A 242 -9.53 25.95 -4.68
C ASN A 242 -8.67 27.21 -4.48
N ARG A 243 -8.65 28.15 -5.44
CA ARG A 243 -7.90 29.41 -5.29
C ARG A 243 -8.28 30.23 -4.06
N VAL A 244 -9.51 30.11 -3.58
CA VAL A 244 -10.01 30.88 -2.43
C VAL A 244 -10.40 30.00 -1.23
N ALA A 245 -10.45 28.68 -1.40
CA ALA A 245 -10.78 27.74 -0.32
C ALA A 245 -9.73 27.80 0.81
N ASP A 246 -8.44 27.91 0.47
CA ASP A 246 -7.34 28.02 1.45
C ASP A 246 -7.37 29.33 2.25
N LEU A 247 -8.03 30.36 1.71
CA LEU A 247 -8.29 31.63 2.39
C LEU A 247 -9.50 31.53 3.33
N GLY A 248 -10.19 30.39 3.39
CA GLY A 248 -11.41 30.15 4.15
C GLY A 248 -12.55 31.12 3.83
N ARG A 249 -12.63 31.57 2.57
CA ARG A 249 -13.69 32.47 2.07
C ARG A 249 -14.75 31.75 1.23
N THR A 250 -14.57 30.46 0.97
CA THR A 250 -15.52 29.59 0.27
C THR A 250 -15.46 28.16 0.84
N TRP A 251 -16.33 27.27 0.38
CA TRP A 251 -16.35 25.87 0.79
C TRP A 251 -15.19 25.10 0.18
N ARG A 252 -14.66 24.10 0.91
CA ARG A 252 -13.59 23.24 0.40
C ARG A 252 -14.16 22.30 -0.66
N ALA A 253 -13.47 22.11 -1.79
CA ALA A 253 -13.82 21.11 -2.80
C ALA A 253 -12.81 19.96 -2.80
N TYR A 254 -13.30 18.74 -3.02
CA TYR A 254 -12.46 17.58 -3.35
C TYR A 254 -12.35 17.44 -4.88
N PRO A 255 -11.35 16.66 -5.38
CA PRO A 255 -11.19 16.46 -6.80
C PRO A 255 -12.48 15.94 -7.46
N PRO A 256 -12.93 16.55 -8.57
CA PRO A 256 -14.11 16.09 -9.28
C PRO A 256 -13.84 14.76 -9.98
N PHE A 257 -14.88 13.94 -10.13
CA PHE A 257 -14.81 12.64 -10.80
C PHE A 257 -16.04 12.40 -11.68
N SER A 258 -15.96 11.48 -12.64
CA SER A 258 -17.14 10.98 -13.35
C SER A 258 -17.71 9.78 -12.61
N ASP A 259 -19.03 9.63 -12.61
CA ASP A 259 -19.64 8.38 -12.19
C ASP A 259 -19.21 7.22 -13.11
N ASP A 260 -19.41 5.98 -12.65
CA ASP A 260 -18.94 4.78 -13.36
C ASP A 260 -19.56 4.64 -14.77
N ALA A 261 -20.74 5.22 -14.99
CA ALA A 261 -21.43 5.25 -16.29
C ALA A 261 -20.93 6.37 -17.22
N GLY A 262 -20.20 7.37 -16.70
CA GLY A 262 -19.83 8.58 -17.43
C GLY A 262 -21.01 9.50 -17.78
N GLU A 263 -22.15 9.32 -17.12
CA GLU A 263 -23.39 10.09 -17.31
C GLU A 263 -23.45 11.32 -16.41
N LEU A 264 -22.71 11.30 -15.30
CA LEU A 264 -22.63 12.37 -14.31
C LEU A 264 -21.17 12.75 -14.07
N PHE A 265 -20.90 14.05 -14.07
CA PHE A 265 -19.71 14.61 -13.44
C PHE A 265 -20.06 15.07 -12.03
N VAL A 266 -19.24 14.70 -11.05
CA VAL A 266 -19.49 14.91 -9.63
C VAL A 266 -18.42 15.81 -9.05
N VAL A 267 -18.82 16.93 -8.44
CA VAL A 267 -17.97 17.82 -7.65
C VAL A 267 -18.33 17.64 -6.17
N PRO A 268 -17.46 17.01 -5.37
CA PRO A 268 -17.67 16.91 -3.94
C PRO A 268 -17.25 18.22 -3.28
N VAL A 269 -18.16 18.83 -2.53
CA VAL A 269 -17.91 20.07 -1.78
C VAL A 269 -18.23 19.83 -0.31
N VAL A 270 -17.32 20.21 0.58
CA VAL A 270 -17.48 20.04 2.03
C VAL A 270 -18.17 21.29 2.58
N PRO A 271 -19.43 21.21 3.02
CA PRO A 271 -20.11 22.35 3.63
C PRO A 271 -19.44 22.73 4.96
N PRO A 272 -19.40 24.03 5.30
CA PRO A 272 -18.83 24.49 6.55
C PRO A 272 -19.68 24.03 7.75
N ARG A 273 -19.02 23.77 8.89
CA ARG A 273 -19.69 23.22 10.09
C ARG A 273 -20.43 24.33 10.87
N GLY A 274 -21.70 24.55 10.52
CA GLY A 274 -22.59 25.52 11.16
C GLY A 274 -22.53 26.91 10.52
N GLY A 275 -23.45 27.80 10.89
CA GLY A 275 -23.63 29.11 10.25
C GLY A 275 -24.93 29.19 9.44
N SER A 276 -25.29 30.40 9.01
CA SER A 276 -26.53 30.68 8.27
C SER A 276 -26.28 31.70 7.15
N THR A 277 -27.09 31.66 6.10
CA THR A 277 -27.05 32.69 5.05
C THR A 277 -27.58 34.04 5.56
N LEU A 278 -27.22 35.15 4.92
CA LEU A 278 -27.81 36.46 5.24
C LEU A 278 -29.34 36.43 5.09
N HIS A 279 -29.86 35.66 4.13
CA HIS A 279 -31.30 35.47 3.94
C HIS A 279 -31.96 34.73 5.11
N ALA A 280 -31.44 33.56 5.49
CA ALA A 280 -31.96 32.81 6.63
C ALA A 280 -31.86 33.63 7.93
N SER A 281 -30.81 34.43 8.08
CA SER A 281 -30.65 35.38 9.19
C SER A 281 -31.80 36.41 9.27
N VAL A 282 -32.37 36.84 8.14
CA VAL A 282 -33.52 37.77 8.12
C VAL A 282 -34.84 37.04 8.32
N GLU A 283 -35.07 35.92 7.63
CA GLU A 283 -36.34 35.16 7.66
C GLU A 283 -36.58 34.40 8.97
N ASP A 284 -35.56 33.72 9.49
CA ASP A 284 -35.69 32.87 10.70
C ASP A 284 -35.60 33.69 12.00
N GLY A 285 -35.28 34.98 11.90
CA GLY A 285 -35.14 35.92 13.01
C GLY A 285 -33.85 35.70 13.82
N VAL A 286 -32.88 36.60 13.68
CA VAL A 286 -31.69 36.61 14.56
C VAL A 286 -32.12 36.90 16.01
N PRO A 287 -31.70 36.13 17.02
CA PRO A 287 -31.94 36.43 18.44
C PRO A 287 -31.44 37.83 18.87
N GLU A 288 -30.56 38.42 18.06
CA GLU A 288 -29.78 39.63 18.34
C GLU A 288 -30.45 40.92 17.83
N ARG A 289 -31.60 40.86 17.15
CA ARG A 289 -32.37 42.05 16.74
C ARG A 289 -33.32 42.54 17.83
N ALA A 290 -32.80 43.17 18.88
CA ALA A 290 -33.65 43.82 19.89
C ALA A 290 -34.35 45.05 19.27
N GLY A 291 -35.68 44.99 19.11
CA GLY A 291 -36.47 46.11 18.57
C GLY A 291 -36.33 46.34 17.05
N GLY A 292 -35.89 45.33 16.29
CA GLY A 292 -35.81 45.38 14.82
C GLY A 292 -34.48 45.89 14.23
N LYS A 293 -33.48 46.21 15.06
CA LYS A 293 -32.15 46.68 14.64
C LYS A 293 -31.05 45.74 15.17
N LEU A 294 -29.97 45.52 14.41
CA LEU A 294 -28.78 44.80 14.85
C LEU A 294 -27.87 45.71 15.70
N ASP A 295 -27.08 45.11 16.60
CA ASP A 295 -26.03 45.81 17.34
C ASP A 295 -25.01 46.46 16.38
N ASP A 296 -24.67 47.73 16.63
CA ASP A 296 -23.84 48.54 15.72
C ASP A 296 -22.42 47.97 15.57
N ASP A 297 -21.82 47.46 16.63
CA ASP A 297 -20.45 46.94 16.60
C ASP A 297 -20.39 45.58 15.91
N LEU A 298 -21.37 44.71 16.18
CA LEU A 298 -21.53 43.43 15.50
C LEU A 298 -21.80 43.61 13.99
N ALA A 299 -22.77 44.48 13.66
CA ALA A 299 -23.15 44.76 12.28
C ALA A 299 -21.99 45.37 11.49
N ARG A 300 -21.25 46.31 12.10
CA ARG A 300 -20.06 46.91 11.48
C ARG A 300 -18.96 45.87 11.28
N ALA A 301 -18.66 45.04 12.27
CA ALA A 301 -17.60 44.03 12.17
C ALA A 301 -17.86 43.02 11.04
N ILE A 302 -19.09 42.53 10.92
CA ILE A 302 -19.50 41.61 9.84
C ILE A 302 -19.44 42.31 8.48
N THR A 303 -19.87 43.57 8.40
CA THR A 303 -19.79 44.36 7.16
C THR A 303 -18.33 44.56 6.73
N VAL A 304 -17.41 44.85 7.65
CA VAL A 304 -15.97 44.95 7.36
C VAL A 304 -15.43 43.62 6.84
N ASP A 305 -15.74 42.50 7.51
CA ASP A 305 -15.24 41.19 7.08
C ASP A 305 -15.83 40.77 5.73
N ALA A 306 -17.08 41.11 5.41
CA ALA A 306 -17.69 40.85 4.11
C ALA A 306 -16.91 41.49 2.96
N PHE A 307 -16.53 42.76 3.10
CA PHE A 307 -15.74 43.45 2.07
C PHE A 307 -14.28 42.99 2.02
N ARG A 308 -13.69 42.55 3.14
CA ARG A 308 -12.38 41.89 3.13
C ARG A 308 -12.43 40.54 2.42
N ALA A 309 -13.44 39.73 2.72
CA ALA A 309 -13.68 38.46 2.05
C ALA A 309 -13.86 38.64 0.54
N LEU A 310 -14.56 39.70 0.11
CA LEU A 310 -14.71 40.00 -1.31
C LEU A 310 -13.39 40.48 -1.94
N GLN A 311 -12.59 41.25 -1.21
CA GLN A 311 -11.25 41.63 -1.65
C GLN A 311 -10.35 40.40 -1.83
N ASP A 312 -10.39 39.44 -0.89
CA ASP A 312 -9.64 38.18 -0.99
C ASP A 312 -10.02 37.38 -2.26
N ILE A 313 -11.31 37.40 -2.66
CA ILE A 313 -11.77 36.82 -3.94
C ILE A 313 -11.18 37.58 -5.13
N HIS A 314 -11.18 38.91 -5.09
CA HIS A 314 -10.67 39.74 -6.18
C HIS A 314 -9.14 39.62 -6.33
N ASP A 315 -8.40 39.55 -5.22
CA ASP A 315 -6.94 39.37 -5.21
C ASP A 315 -6.53 37.97 -5.72
N ALA A 316 -7.41 36.98 -5.59
CA ALA A 316 -7.27 35.67 -6.23
C ALA A 316 -7.57 35.68 -7.75
N GLY A 317 -7.79 36.86 -8.34
CA GLY A 317 -8.07 37.06 -9.77
C GLY A 317 -9.48 36.63 -10.19
N LEU A 318 -10.44 36.63 -9.26
CA LEU A 318 -11.81 36.21 -9.51
C LEU A 318 -12.80 37.38 -9.44
N VAL A 319 -13.86 37.32 -10.25
CA VAL A 319 -15.07 38.14 -10.12
C VAL A 319 -16.23 37.20 -9.80
N HIS A 320 -16.98 37.40 -8.71
CA HIS A 320 -18.01 36.47 -8.24
C HIS A 320 -19.26 36.46 -9.13
N ARG A 321 -19.70 37.62 -9.62
CA ARG A 321 -20.79 37.83 -10.61
C ARG A 321 -22.22 37.54 -10.16
N ALA A 322 -22.44 36.72 -9.13
CA ALA A 322 -23.76 36.20 -8.80
C ALA A 322 -24.09 36.29 -7.30
N LEU A 323 -23.63 37.36 -6.64
CA LEU A 323 -23.87 37.62 -5.22
C LEU A 323 -25.37 37.78 -4.92
N HIS A 324 -25.83 37.14 -3.86
CA HIS A 324 -27.22 37.15 -3.38
C HIS A 324 -27.25 36.84 -1.87
N PRO A 325 -28.24 37.31 -1.08
CA PRO A 325 -28.30 37.02 0.36
C PRO A 325 -28.30 35.52 0.75
N LYS A 326 -28.72 34.63 -0.15
CA LYS A 326 -28.65 33.16 0.02
C LYS A 326 -27.25 32.56 -0.25
N ARG A 327 -26.33 33.33 -0.83
CA ARG A 327 -24.96 32.93 -1.19
C ARG A 327 -23.89 33.58 -0.32
N VAL A 328 -24.28 34.51 0.55
CA VAL A 328 -23.41 35.12 1.55
C VAL A 328 -23.71 34.47 2.90
N TRP A 329 -22.71 33.80 3.45
CA TRP A 329 -22.81 33.00 4.67
C TRP A 329 -22.15 33.71 5.84
N LEU A 330 -22.82 33.68 6.99
CA LEU A 330 -22.26 34.04 8.29
C LEU A 330 -21.88 32.76 9.04
N HIS A 331 -20.59 32.46 9.03
CA HIS A 331 -20.02 31.30 9.70
C HIS A 331 -19.72 31.60 11.19
N GLN A 332 -19.36 30.58 11.96
CA GLN A 332 -18.99 30.71 13.38
C GLN A 332 -17.93 31.80 13.58
N LYS A 333 -18.04 32.57 14.68
CA LYS A 333 -17.17 33.72 15.01
C LYS A 333 -17.22 34.90 14.01
N ARG A 334 -18.35 35.13 13.33
CA ARG A 334 -18.62 36.34 12.53
C ARG A 334 -17.81 36.43 11.21
N ARG A 335 -17.34 35.29 10.71
CA ARG A 335 -16.59 35.23 9.44
C ARG A 335 -17.55 35.11 8.26
N VAL A 336 -17.33 35.90 7.22
CA VAL A 336 -18.13 35.90 6.00
C VAL A 336 -17.50 34.97 4.97
N MET A 337 -18.34 34.10 4.41
CA MET A 337 -17.99 33.17 3.34
C MET A 337 -18.96 33.33 2.16
N PHE A 338 -18.49 33.01 0.96
CA PHE A 338 -19.29 33.03 -0.26
C PHE A 338 -19.47 31.62 -0.81
N SER A 339 -20.65 31.32 -1.35
CA SER A 339 -20.96 30.05 -2.03
C SER A 339 -21.32 30.27 -3.50
N ASP A 340 -21.36 29.17 -4.28
CA ASP A 340 -21.70 29.17 -5.72
C ASP A 340 -20.77 30.03 -6.59
N LEU A 341 -19.46 29.78 -6.47
CA LEU A 341 -18.42 30.36 -7.34
C LEU A 341 -18.39 29.76 -8.76
N ASN A 342 -19.31 28.85 -9.10
CA ASN A 342 -19.46 28.27 -10.43
C ASN A 342 -19.81 29.29 -11.53
N LEU A 343 -20.32 30.47 -11.13
CA LEU A 343 -20.58 31.60 -12.03
C LEU A 343 -19.45 32.63 -12.05
N ALA A 344 -18.37 32.41 -11.27
CA ALA A 344 -17.27 33.35 -11.17
C ALA A 344 -16.39 33.36 -12.44
N ARG A 345 -15.77 34.50 -12.74
CA ARG A 345 -14.77 34.63 -13.83
C ARG A 345 -13.37 34.76 -13.28
N ILE A 346 -12.46 34.00 -13.88
CA ILE A 346 -11.01 34.19 -13.77
C ILE A 346 -10.58 35.30 -14.75
N GLU A 347 -9.89 36.34 -14.27
CA GLU A 347 -9.28 37.36 -15.14
C GLU A 347 -8.24 36.72 -16.10
N ASP A 348 -8.22 37.18 -17.36
CA ASP A 348 -7.40 36.70 -18.51
C ASP A 348 -7.91 35.51 -19.36
N ASP A 349 -9.11 34.97 -19.12
CA ASP A 349 -9.65 33.84 -19.91
C ASP A 349 -10.98 34.16 -20.65
N VAL A 350 -11.23 33.52 -21.81
CA VAL A 350 -12.46 33.72 -22.62
C VAL A 350 -13.63 33.01 -21.93
N SER A 351 -14.51 33.80 -21.31
CA SER A 351 -15.64 33.30 -20.51
C SER A 351 -16.78 32.75 -21.38
N ILE A 352 -17.17 31.48 -21.17
CA ILE A 352 -18.40 30.88 -21.71
C ILE A 352 -19.46 30.95 -20.61
N ALA A 353 -20.11 32.12 -20.45
CA ALA A 353 -21.25 32.27 -19.54
C ALA A 353 -22.55 32.00 -20.31
N LEU A 354 -22.87 30.73 -20.60
CA LEU A 354 -24.02 30.34 -21.43
C LEU A 354 -25.29 29.97 -20.62
N TRP A 355 -25.27 29.97 -19.28
CA TRP A 355 -26.43 29.62 -18.45
C TRP A 355 -27.21 30.79 -17.84
N ALA A 356 -26.72 32.03 -17.95
CA ALA A 356 -27.45 33.20 -17.43
C ALA A 356 -28.44 33.72 -18.48
N THR A 357 -29.45 32.92 -18.84
CA THR A 357 -30.68 33.45 -19.47
C THR A 357 -31.61 33.98 -18.38
N ASP A 358 -32.41 35.01 -18.69
CA ASP A 358 -33.37 35.69 -17.79
C ASP A 358 -34.03 34.72 -16.77
N GLY A 359 -33.85 34.97 -15.45
CA GLY A 359 -34.42 34.14 -14.37
C GLY A 359 -33.47 33.53 -13.31
N ASP A 360 -32.19 33.92 -13.18
CA ASP A 360 -31.34 33.52 -12.04
C ASP A 360 -31.67 34.33 -10.78
N MET A 361 -31.63 33.70 -9.60
CA MET A 361 -31.99 34.32 -8.31
C MET A 361 -31.20 35.59 -7.94
N SER A 362 -30.06 35.84 -8.60
CA SER A 362 -29.26 37.05 -8.38
C SER A 362 -29.82 38.30 -9.05
N GLU A 363 -30.81 38.18 -9.94
CA GLU A 363 -31.27 39.25 -10.84
C GLU A 363 -31.59 40.57 -10.12
N ASP A 364 -32.33 40.50 -9.01
CA ASP A 364 -32.74 41.65 -8.22
C ASP A 364 -31.60 42.32 -7.42
N PHE A 365 -30.43 41.66 -7.34
CA PHE A 365 -29.25 42.14 -6.61
C PHE A 365 -28.10 42.59 -7.54
N ARG A 366 -28.31 42.59 -8.87
CA ARG A 366 -27.28 42.93 -9.86
C ARG A 366 -26.97 44.42 -9.89
N ALA A 367 -25.72 44.74 -10.22
CA ALA A 367 -25.33 46.10 -10.55
C ALA A 367 -26.05 46.59 -11.84
N PRO A 368 -26.38 47.89 -11.97
CA PRO A 368 -27.10 48.43 -13.13
C PRO A 368 -26.48 48.07 -14.48
N GLU A 369 -25.15 48.04 -14.58
CA GLU A 369 -24.44 47.66 -15.81
C GLU A 369 -24.51 46.17 -16.16
N CYS A 370 -24.92 45.32 -15.21
CA CYS A 370 -25.10 43.87 -15.39
C CYS A 370 -26.56 43.48 -15.64
N ALA A 371 -27.48 44.45 -15.72
CA ALA A 371 -28.91 44.20 -15.90
C ALA A 371 -29.24 43.50 -17.23
N SER A 372 -28.47 43.77 -18.29
CA SER A 372 -28.66 43.17 -19.62
C SER A 372 -27.83 41.90 -19.86
N SER A 373 -26.74 41.71 -19.10
CA SER A 373 -25.89 40.52 -19.20
C SER A 373 -24.92 40.42 -18.03
N LEU A 374 -24.84 39.23 -17.43
CA LEU A 374 -23.87 38.90 -16.37
C LEU A 374 -22.41 38.95 -16.86
N ALA A 375 -22.18 38.86 -18.17
CA ALA A 375 -20.83 38.89 -18.75
C ALA A 375 -20.12 40.24 -18.54
N LEU A 376 -20.89 41.33 -18.34
CA LEU A 376 -20.38 42.68 -18.11
C LEU A 376 -19.90 42.92 -16.67
N ALA A 377 -20.06 41.94 -15.78
CA ALA A 377 -19.65 42.05 -14.38
C ALA A 377 -18.14 42.27 -14.23
N THR A 378 -17.81 43.22 -13.36
CA THR A 378 -16.45 43.59 -12.93
C THR A 378 -16.33 43.43 -11.41
N THR A 379 -15.12 43.52 -10.86
CA THR A 379 -14.90 43.58 -9.41
C THR A 379 -15.74 44.68 -8.73
N LYS A 380 -15.94 45.81 -9.41
CA LYS A 380 -16.80 46.91 -8.93
C LYS A 380 -18.31 46.63 -9.04
N SER A 381 -18.70 45.69 -9.89
CA SER A 381 -20.07 45.18 -9.96
C SER A 381 -20.36 44.28 -8.75
N ASP A 382 -19.40 43.45 -8.32
CA ASP A 382 -19.53 42.66 -7.09
C ASP A 382 -19.63 43.55 -5.83
N VAL A 383 -18.83 44.63 -5.77
CA VAL A 383 -18.88 45.60 -4.66
C VAL A 383 -20.28 46.17 -4.49
N TYR A 384 -20.95 46.47 -5.60
CA TYR A 384 -22.32 46.96 -5.61
C TYR A 384 -23.29 45.89 -5.08
N SER A 385 -23.23 44.68 -5.65
CA SER A 385 -24.14 43.59 -5.28
C SER A 385 -23.96 43.15 -3.82
N LEU A 386 -22.74 43.15 -3.29
CA LEU A 386 -22.49 42.89 -1.87
C LEU A 386 -23.07 44.00 -0.99
N ALA A 387 -22.91 45.28 -1.37
CA ALA A 387 -23.47 46.40 -0.61
C ALA A 387 -25.01 46.30 -0.53
N LEU A 388 -25.66 45.87 -1.61
CA LEU A 388 -27.10 45.66 -1.66
C LEU A 388 -27.54 44.44 -0.82
N CYS A 389 -26.79 43.34 -0.85
CA CYS A 389 -27.01 42.18 0.03
C CYS A 389 -26.89 42.54 1.52
N LEU A 390 -25.89 43.35 1.87
CA LEU A 390 -25.71 43.87 3.24
C LEU A 390 -26.79 44.88 3.60
N GLY A 391 -27.30 45.66 2.64
CA GLY A 391 -28.45 46.54 2.83
C GLY A 391 -29.73 45.79 3.21
N TYR A 392 -30.06 44.73 2.46
CA TYR A 392 -31.13 43.78 2.78
C TYR A 392 -30.99 43.24 4.21
N TRP A 393 -29.78 42.78 4.56
CA TRP A 393 -29.51 42.23 5.87
C TRP A 393 -29.61 43.28 6.98
N LEU A 394 -28.94 44.43 6.87
CA LEU A 394 -28.91 45.46 7.91
C LEU A 394 -30.30 46.04 8.21
N LEU A 395 -31.11 46.27 7.17
CA LEU A 395 -32.47 46.81 7.30
C LEU A 395 -33.51 45.72 7.67
N GLY A 396 -33.19 44.44 7.45
CA GLY A 396 -34.07 43.32 7.80
C GLY A 396 -35.39 43.31 7.02
N LYS A 397 -35.39 43.88 5.81
CA LYS A 397 -36.53 43.93 4.89
C LYS A 397 -36.05 43.75 3.46
N ASP A 398 -36.98 43.40 2.57
CA ASP A 398 -36.69 43.44 1.14
C ASP A 398 -36.39 44.88 0.69
N VAL A 399 -35.34 45.04 -0.09
CA VAL A 399 -34.83 46.33 -0.60
C VAL A 399 -34.87 46.42 -2.12
N THR A 400 -35.22 45.33 -2.81
CA THR A 400 -35.11 45.18 -4.27
C THR A 400 -36.07 46.10 -5.05
N GLU A 401 -37.25 46.40 -4.49
CA GLU A 401 -38.23 47.32 -5.10
C GLU A 401 -37.95 48.81 -4.81
N SER A 402 -36.98 49.11 -3.95
CA SER A 402 -36.65 50.49 -3.55
C SER A 402 -35.55 51.08 -4.43
N ALA A 403 -35.69 52.35 -4.80
CA ALA A 403 -34.60 53.06 -5.49
C ALA A 403 -33.34 53.09 -4.60
N HIS A 404 -32.16 52.86 -5.18
CA HIS A 404 -30.92 52.69 -4.41
C HIS A 404 -30.55 53.89 -3.53
N ASP A 405 -30.88 55.11 -3.96
CA ASP A 405 -30.70 56.33 -3.16
C ASP A 405 -31.58 56.33 -1.89
N VAL A 406 -32.75 55.69 -1.95
CA VAL A 406 -33.65 55.51 -0.79
C VAL A 406 -33.06 54.50 0.18
N ILE A 407 -32.55 53.37 -0.32
CA ILE A 407 -31.87 52.35 0.50
C ILE A 407 -30.65 52.97 1.21
N ALA A 408 -29.86 53.76 0.48
CA ALA A 408 -28.69 54.45 1.00
C ALA A 408 -29.05 55.45 2.12
N ALA A 409 -30.13 56.22 1.94
CA ALA A 409 -30.62 57.16 2.96
C ALA A 409 -31.16 56.44 4.22
N GLU A 410 -31.88 55.33 4.04
CA GLU A 410 -32.37 54.51 5.16
C GLU A 410 -31.23 53.85 5.94
N LEU A 411 -30.22 53.32 5.25
CA LEU A 411 -29.02 52.76 5.88
C LEU A 411 -28.27 53.80 6.70
N GLN A 412 -28.10 55.01 6.15
CA GLN A 412 -27.45 56.12 6.87
C GLN A 412 -28.23 56.53 8.11
N SER A 413 -29.56 56.56 8.03
CA SER A 413 -30.42 56.89 9.17
C SER A 413 -30.40 55.81 10.25
N ALA A 414 -30.32 54.53 9.87
CA ALA A 414 -30.32 53.41 10.81
C ALA A 414 -28.94 53.14 11.42
N TYR A 415 -27.89 53.23 10.60
CA TYR A 415 -26.49 52.96 10.94
C TYR A 415 -25.59 54.09 10.39
N PRO A 416 -25.33 55.15 11.17
CA PRO A 416 -24.52 56.29 10.72
C PRO A 416 -23.12 55.92 10.22
N TRP A 417 -22.59 54.79 10.70
CA TRP A 417 -21.30 54.25 10.27
C TRP A 417 -21.30 53.60 8.88
N ALA A 418 -22.46 53.27 8.33
CA ALA A 418 -22.61 52.58 7.05
C ALA A 418 -22.45 53.52 5.85
N GLN A 419 -22.04 54.78 6.04
CA GLN A 419 -21.79 55.76 4.98
C GLN A 419 -20.95 55.22 3.81
N PRO A 420 -19.89 54.40 4.00
CA PRO A 420 -19.12 53.82 2.89
C PRO A 420 -19.94 52.90 1.97
N LEU A 421 -21.04 52.29 2.45
CA LEU A 421 -21.95 51.49 1.63
C LEU A 421 -22.68 52.34 0.59
N MET A 422 -22.92 53.62 0.88
CA MET A 422 -23.55 54.54 -0.07
C MET A 422 -22.68 54.76 -1.31
N THR A 423 -21.35 54.84 -1.11
CA THR A 423 -20.42 54.97 -2.24
C THR A 423 -20.30 53.65 -3.02
N ALA A 424 -20.47 52.50 -2.35
CA ALA A 424 -20.52 51.20 -3.01
C ALA A 424 -21.79 51.00 -3.85
N LEU A 425 -22.91 51.62 -3.47
CA LEU A 425 -24.19 51.62 -4.19
C LEU A 425 -24.30 52.69 -5.29
N ALA A 426 -23.20 53.33 -5.69
CA ALA A 426 -23.23 54.35 -6.74
C ALA A 426 -23.74 53.76 -8.09
N PRO A 427 -24.63 54.45 -8.83
CA PRO A 427 -25.19 53.93 -10.08
C PRO A 427 -24.12 53.62 -11.14
N SER A 428 -23.06 54.42 -11.19
CA SER A 428 -21.93 54.27 -12.12
C SER A 428 -20.79 53.48 -11.46
N ALA A 429 -20.28 52.47 -12.15
CA ALA A 429 -19.15 51.67 -11.68
C ALA A 429 -17.85 52.48 -11.52
N ALA A 430 -17.67 53.58 -12.26
CA ALA A 430 -16.47 54.42 -12.12
C ALA A 430 -16.36 55.05 -10.72
N ASP A 431 -17.50 55.39 -10.13
CA ASP A 431 -17.60 56.08 -8.84
C ASP A 431 -17.53 55.13 -7.63
N ARG A 432 -17.57 53.82 -7.87
CA ARG A 432 -17.47 52.79 -6.82
C ARG A 432 -16.00 52.56 -6.41
N PRO A 433 -15.70 52.50 -5.10
CA PRO A 433 -14.40 52.08 -4.59
C PRO A 433 -14.16 50.57 -4.79
N MET A 434 -12.92 50.12 -4.60
CA MET A 434 -12.61 48.69 -4.49
C MET A 434 -13.02 48.14 -3.13
N ALA A 435 -13.22 46.82 -3.02
CA ALA A 435 -13.73 46.17 -1.80
C ALA A 435 -12.86 46.48 -0.57
N GLY A 436 -11.53 46.39 -0.69
CA GLY A 436 -10.59 46.73 0.39
C GLY A 436 -10.69 48.17 0.87
N ALA A 437 -10.92 49.13 -0.04
CA ALA A 437 -11.08 50.54 0.31
C ALA A 437 -12.43 50.82 1.02
N VAL A 438 -13.47 50.03 0.76
CA VAL A 438 -14.73 50.06 1.53
C VAL A 438 -14.48 49.52 2.93
N ALA A 439 -13.80 48.37 3.05
CA ALA A 439 -13.48 47.76 4.34
C ALA A 439 -12.62 48.66 5.23
N GLU A 440 -11.64 49.37 4.66
CA GLU A 440 -10.77 50.32 5.37
C GLU A 440 -11.58 51.49 5.96
N LYS A 441 -12.48 52.08 5.17
CA LYS A 441 -13.33 53.19 5.62
C LYS A 441 -14.39 52.79 6.66
N LEU A 442 -14.72 51.50 6.73
CA LEU A 442 -15.67 50.94 7.71
C LEU A 442 -15.00 50.58 9.05
N GLN A 443 -13.67 50.56 9.15
CA GLN A 443 -12.96 50.19 10.37
C GLN A 443 -13.11 51.25 11.47
N PRO A 444 -13.40 50.86 12.73
CA PRO A 444 -13.07 51.68 13.89
C PRO A 444 -11.54 51.70 14.11
N PRO A 445 -10.98 52.68 14.83
CA PRO A 445 -9.53 52.75 15.10
C PRO A 445 -9.01 51.42 15.69
N PRO A 446 -7.77 51.02 15.36
CA PRO A 446 -7.26 49.70 15.71
C PRO A 446 -7.29 49.50 17.24
N PRO A 447 -7.84 48.38 17.74
CA PRO A 447 -7.70 48.05 19.14
C PRO A 447 -6.22 47.80 19.46
N GLU A 448 -5.77 48.24 20.65
CA GLU A 448 -4.48 47.81 21.20
C GLU A 448 -4.42 46.27 21.22
N PRO A 449 -3.24 45.67 20.97
CA PRO A 449 -3.10 44.22 20.97
C PRO A 449 -3.58 43.66 22.32
N GLU A 450 -4.71 42.96 22.31
CA GLU A 450 -5.20 42.32 23.52
C GLU A 450 -4.14 41.34 24.03
N PRO A 451 -3.86 41.32 25.35
CA PRO A 451 -3.00 40.30 25.92
C PRO A 451 -3.64 38.94 25.69
N VAL A 452 -2.84 38.01 25.14
CA VAL A 452 -3.17 36.58 25.01
C VAL A 452 -3.85 36.10 26.30
N PRO A 453 -5.06 35.48 26.24
CA PRO A 453 -5.77 35.06 27.42
C PRO A 453 -4.90 34.17 28.29
N ALA A 454 -4.83 34.48 29.58
CA ALA A 454 -4.05 33.74 30.54
C ALA A 454 -4.88 32.58 31.17
N THR A 455 -5.27 31.54 30.44
CA THR A 455 -5.63 30.18 30.98
C THR A 455 -5.98 29.16 29.88
N PRO A 456 -6.01 27.84 30.16
CA PRO A 456 -4.94 26.94 30.58
C PRO A 456 -4.21 26.30 29.38
N VAL A 457 -3.00 25.81 29.61
CA VAL A 457 -2.18 25.08 28.65
C VAL A 457 -2.96 23.85 28.14
N GLY A 458 -3.32 23.88 26.85
CA GLY A 458 -3.93 22.74 26.17
C GLY A 458 -3.02 21.51 26.18
N ARG A 459 -3.60 20.33 26.00
CA ARG A 459 -2.83 19.08 26.00
C ARG A 459 -2.13 18.88 24.65
N PHE A 460 -0.82 18.70 24.68
CA PHE A 460 -0.01 18.32 23.50
C PHE A 460 -0.15 16.81 23.24
N GLU A 461 -1.36 16.39 22.90
CA GLU A 461 -1.71 15.01 22.51
C GLU A 461 -2.66 15.05 21.31
N VAL A 462 -2.76 13.95 20.56
CA VAL A 462 -3.69 13.86 19.41
C VAL A 462 -5.13 14.09 19.89
N GLY A 463 -5.85 14.99 19.21
CA GLY A 463 -7.19 15.47 19.62
C GLY A 463 -7.17 16.58 20.69
N GLY A 464 -5.99 16.97 21.19
CA GLY A 464 -5.83 18.09 22.12
C GLY A 464 -6.00 19.45 21.43
N LEU A 465 -6.48 20.45 22.18
CA LEU A 465 -6.73 21.80 21.69
C LEU A 465 -5.81 22.80 22.40
N ILE A 466 -4.94 23.49 21.64
CA ILE A 466 -4.02 24.51 22.17
C ILE A 466 -4.61 25.91 21.94
N ALA A 467 -4.60 26.73 23.00
CA ALA A 467 -5.11 28.11 22.99
C ALA A 467 -6.55 28.24 22.42
N ASP A 468 -7.39 27.23 22.65
CA ASP A 468 -8.76 27.11 22.12
C ASP A 468 -8.87 27.30 20.60
N ARG A 469 -7.78 27.04 19.88
CA ARG A 469 -7.64 27.36 18.46
C ARG A 469 -7.01 26.24 17.64
N TYR A 470 -5.87 25.71 18.08
CA TYR A 470 -5.09 24.75 17.31
C TYR A 470 -5.41 23.34 17.78
N GLU A 471 -6.20 22.63 16.98
CA GLU A 471 -6.54 21.24 17.25
C GLU A 471 -5.43 20.32 16.72
N ILE A 472 -4.83 19.50 17.58
CA ILE A 472 -3.74 18.60 17.20
C ILE A 472 -4.31 17.40 16.43
N VAL A 473 -3.98 17.34 15.14
CA VAL A 473 -4.41 16.27 14.23
C VAL A 473 -3.51 15.05 14.37
N ARG A 474 -2.19 15.25 14.25
CA ARG A 474 -1.19 14.19 14.41
C ARG A 474 0.18 14.77 14.71
N LYS A 475 1.05 13.95 15.27
CA LYS A 475 2.47 14.28 15.42
C LYS A 475 3.17 14.18 14.06
N LEU A 476 3.97 15.18 13.70
CA LEU A 476 4.80 15.19 12.49
C LEU A 476 6.22 14.68 12.78
N GLY A 477 6.76 14.99 13.96
CA GLY A 477 8.09 14.55 14.36
C GLY A 477 8.48 15.06 15.74
N ARG A 478 9.53 14.49 16.34
CA ARG A 478 10.13 14.96 17.61
C ARG A 478 11.63 15.10 17.44
N GLY A 479 12.13 16.34 17.49
CA GLY A 479 13.55 16.64 17.55
C GLY A 479 14.05 16.84 18.98
N GLY A 480 15.35 17.11 19.13
CA GLY A 480 15.97 17.40 20.42
C GLY A 480 15.54 18.75 21.04
N PHE A 481 15.13 19.71 20.20
CA PHE A 481 14.75 21.07 20.63
C PHE A 481 13.23 21.28 20.68
N ALA A 482 12.46 20.58 19.83
CA ALA A 482 11.02 20.77 19.73
C ALA A 482 10.28 19.56 19.14
N THR A 483 8.98 19.47 19.39
CA THR A 483 8.06 18.52 18.76
C THR A 483 7.17 19.23 17.75
N SER A 484 7.11 18.75 16.51
CA SER A 484 6.27 19.30 15.46
C SER A 484 4.95 18.54 15.37
N TRP A 485 3.85 19.28 15.31
CA TRP A 485 2.48 18.77 15.26
C TRP A 485 1.79 19.31 14.02
N LYS A 486 1.05 18.47 13.30
CA LYS A 486 0.05 18.94 12.33
C LYS A 486 -1.15 19.36 13.16
N VAL A 487 -1.55 20.60 13.03
CA VAL A 487 -2.72 21.15 13.71
C VAL A 487 -3.73 21.65 12.70
N TYR A 488 -4.99 21.68 13.09
CA TYR A 488 -6.03 22.38 12.37
C TYR A 488 -6.30 23.71 13.10
N ASP A 489 -6.07 24.83 12.42
CA ASP A 489 -6.41 26.14 12.98
C ASP A 489 -7.91 26.37 12.85
N ARG A 490 -8.65 26.21 13.96
CA ARG A 490 -10.12 26.36 13.97
C ARG A 490 -10.60 27.79 13.67
N GLN A 491 -9.71 28.77 13.60
CA GLN A 491 -10.06 30.12 13.17
C GLN A 491 -9.85 30.31 11.67
N ARG A 492 -8.76 29.75 11.11
CA ARG A 492 -8.45 29.87 9.67
C ARG A 492 -9.08 28.77 8.82
N GLU A 493 -9.42 27.66 9.44
CA GLU A 493 -9.99 26.43 8.84
C GLU A 493 -9.05 25.68 7.90
N LEU A 494 -7.75 25.76 8.18
CA LEU A 494 -6.70 25.15 7.36
C LEU A 494 -5.66 24.42 8.23
N PRO A 495 -4.97 23.40 7.67
CA PRO A 495 -3.90 22.72 8.38
C PRO A 495 -2.67 23.63 8.53
N LEU A 496 -2.05 23.61 9.71
CA LEU A 496 -0.81 24.31 10.03
C LEU A 496 0.18 23.35 10.69
N VAL A 497 1.42 23.80 10.83
CA VAL A 497 2.43 23.15 11.66
C VAL A 497 2.57 23.93 12.95
N LEU A 498 2.36 23.27 14.10
CA LEU A 498 2.64 23.82 15.42
C LEU A 498 3.88 23.13 16.00
N LYS A 499 4.93 23.91 16.24
CA LYS A 499 6.20 23.44 16.78
C LYS A 499 6.29 23.78 18.28
N GLN A 500 6.18 22.77 19.13
CA GLN A 500 6.27 22.86 20.58
C GLN A 500 7.75 22.81 21.03
N ILE A 501 8.26 23.87 21.61
CA ILE A 501 9.65 24.01 22.04
C ILE A 501 9.82 23.46 23.46
N HIS A 502 10.86 22.62 23.67
CA HIS A 502 11.06 21.87 24.91
C HIS A 502 11.83 22.62 26.01
N GLN A 503 12.50 23.73 25.68
CA GLN A 503 13.38 24.48 26.59
C GLN A 503 12.91 25.92 26.76
N ASN A 504 13.27 26.56 27.89
CA ASN A 504 13.05 27.99 28.08
C ASN A 504 13.95 28.78 27.13
N LEU A 505 13.36 29.73 26.39
CA LEU A 505 14.10 30.52 25.40
C LEU A 505 14.76 31.75 26.04
N PRO A 506 16.07 31.99 25.80
CA PRO A 506 16.73 33.26 26.11
C PRO A 506 16.10 34.46 25.38
N GLU A 507 16.35 35.67 25.86
CA GLU A 507 15.77 36.91 25.31
C GLU A 507 16.25 37.20 23.88
N ASP A 508 17.53 36.94 23.57
CA ASP A 508 18.09 37.10 22.23
C ASP A 508 17.40 36.19 21.20
N VAL A 509 17.13 34.94 21.59
CA VAL A 509 16.43 33.95 20.75
C VAL A 509 14.99 34.40 20.48
N ARG A 510 14.34 35.06 21.44
CA ARG A 510 12.98 35.61 21.26
C ARG A 510 12.93 36.69 20.19
N ALA A 511 13.94 37.57 20.13
CA ALA A 511 14.03 38.61 19.11
C ALA A 511 14.26 38.01 17.71
N GLU A 512 15.04 36.94 17.62
CA GLU A 512 15.31 36.23 16.36
C GLU A 512 14.07 35.51 15.83
N PHE A 513 13.28 34.89 16.70
CA PHE A 513 11.99 34.34 16.32
C PHE A 513 10.98 35.40 15.85
N GLN A 514 11.01 36.61 16.42
CA GLN A 514 10.19 37.73 15.92
C GLN A 514 10.64 38.19 14.54
N ALA A 515 11.95 38.15 14.25
CA ALA A 515 12.46 38.45 12.91
C ALA A 515 11.99 37.40 11.89
N ALA A 516 11.90 36.13 12.28
CA ALA A 516 11.34 35.06 11.44
C ALA A 516 9.86 35.26 11.09
N HIS A 517 9.07 35.85 12.00
CA HIS A 517 7.65 36.20 11.75
C HIS A 517 7.48 37.23 10.64
N ALA A 518 8.46 38.10 10.43
CA ALA A 518 8.43 39.13 9.38
C ALA A 518 8.84 38.62 7.99
N LEU A 519 9.21 37.34 7.85
CA LEU A 519 9.61 36.76 6.57
C LEU A 519 8.37 36.32 5.77
N HIS A 520 8.11 37.03 4.68
CA HIS A 520 7.09 36.68 3.69
C HIS A 520 7.72 36.65 2.30
N TYR A 521 7.93 35.45 1.77
CA TYR A 521 8.52 35.22 0.46
C TYR A 521 8.10 33.86 -0.10
N ASP A 522 7.91 33.77 -1.41
CA ASP A 522 7.30 32.59 -2.05
C ASP A 522 8.09 31.29 -1.82
N TYR A 523 9.41 31.38 -1.64
CA TYR A 523 10.30 30.24 -1.40
C TYR A 523 10.57 29.96 0.09
N CYS A 524 9.90 30.68 1.00
CA CYS A 524 9.98 30.50 2.45
C CYS A 524 8.61 30.10 3.01
N GLY A 525 8.56 29.12 3.90
CA GLY A 525 7.34 28.84 4.66
C GLY A 525 6.95 30.03 5.54
N SER A 526 5.67 30.42 5.55
CA SER A 526 5.25 31.57 6.36
C SER A 526 5.12 31.18 7.84
N VAL A 527 5.62 32.03 8.74
CA VAL A 527 5.34 31.93 10.18
C VAL A 527 4.08 32.76 10.48
N TYR A 528 3.06 32.16 11.08
CA TYR A 528 1.76 32.80 11.30
C TYR A 528 1.50 33.24 12.73
N ASP A 529 1.98 32.51 13.72
CA ASP A 529 1.77 32.82 15.14
C ASP A 529 2.93 32.30 15.98
N MET A 530 3.10 32.87 17.17
CA MET A 530 4.15 32.48 18.11
C MET A 530 3.78 32.79 19.56
N HIS A 531 4.02 31.81 20.44
CA HIS A 531 3.91 31.93 21.89
C HIS A 531 5.27 31.70 22.56
N VAL A 532 5.99 32.78 22.86
CA VAL A 532 7.36 32.74 23.42
C VAL A 532 7.52 33.47 24.77
N THR A 533 6.44 34.02 25.31
CA THR A 533 6.44 34.78 26.57
C THR A 533 6.42 33.88 27.80
N ARG A 534 5.72 32.74 27.78
CA ARG A 534 5.66 31.76 28.87
C ARG A 534 5.67 30.32 28.34
N PRO A 535 6.18 29.33 29.09
CA PRO A 535 6.10 27.93 28.70
C PRO A 535 4.66 27.38 28.76
N PRO A 536 4.31 26.37 27.94
CA PRO A 536 5.15 25.81 26.89
C PRO A 536 5.23 26.74 25.68
N HIS A 537 6.44 26.94 25.18
CA HIS A 537 6.67 27.80 24.02
C HIS A 537 6.28 27.07 22.74
N TYR A 538 5.65 27.77 21.80
CA TYR A 538 5.34 27.20 20.49
C TYR A 538 5.38 28.23 19.37
N LEU A 539 5.63 27.76 18.16
CA LEU A 539 5.57 28.54 16.91
C LEU A 539 4.59 27.85 15.95
N VAL A 540 3.80 28.64 15.22
CA VAL A 540 2.84 28.16 14.24
C VAL A 540 3.25 28.65 12.86
N SER A 541 3.43 27.74 11.92
CA SER A 541 3.83 28.03 10.55
C SER A 541 2.92 27.34 9.53
N GLU A 542 3.07 27.77 8.28
CA GLU A 542 2.48 27.15 7.10
C GLU A 542 2.75 25.65 7.06
N TYR A 543 1.70 24.89 6.77
CA TYR A 543 1.83 23.49 6.35
C TYR A 543 2.00 23.49 4.82
N VAL A 544 3.23 23.31 4.36
CA VAL A 544 3.53 23.24 2.93
C VAL A 544 3.19 21.84 2.42
N GLU A 545 2.31 21.76 1.42
CA GLU A 545 2.02 20.50 0.74
C GLU A 545 3.15 20.13 -0.23
N GLY A 546 3.58 18.87 -0.19
CA GLY A 546 4.70 18.38 -0.98
C GLY A 546 5.51 17.36 -0.20
N GLU A 547 6.61 16.93 -0.80
CA GLU A 547 7.52 15.97 -0.19
C GLU A 547 8.82 16.67 0.23
N SER A 548 9.35 16.33 1.40
CA SER A 548 10.67 16.85 1.79
C SER A 548 11.78 16.17 0.99
N LEU A 549 12.95 16.81 0.82
CA LEU A 549 14.13 16.13 0.24
C LEU A 549 14.66 14.99 1.14
N ALA A 550 14.16 14.87 2.37
CA ALA A 550 14.41 13.71 3.22
C ALA A 550 13.42 12.55 2.98
N GLU A 551 12.28 12.80 2.33
CA GLU A 551 11.29 11.77 2.03
C GLU A 551 11.73 10.94 0.80
N GLU A 552 11.52 9.63 0.91
CA GLU A 552 12.10 8.63 0.02
C GLU A 552 11.19 8.28 -1.16
N GLY A 553 11.80 7.80 -2.25
CA GLY A 553 11.07 7.21 -3.38
C GLY A 553 10.96 8.11 -4.61
N ARG A 554 11.19 9.42 -4.46
CA ARG A 554 11.17 10.35 -5.59
C ARG A 554 12.50 10.40 -6.33
N ALA A 555 12.52 9.90 -7.57
CA ALA A 555 13.66 10.05 -8.47
C ALA A 555 13.65 11.43 -9.14
N PHE A 556 14.29 12.42 -8.52
CA PHE A 556 14.45 13.75 -9.11
C PHE A 556 15.32 13.69 -10.36
N SER A 557 14.94 14.44 -11.40
CA SER A 557 15.80 14.74 -12.54
C SER A 557 16.84 15.80 -12.17
N VAL A 558 17.93 15.87 -12.95
CA VAL A 558 18.91 16.98 -12.87
C VAL A 558 18.21 18.34 -12.97
N ASN A 559 17.16 18.46 -13.78
CA ASN A 559 16.39 19.71 -13.93
C ASN A 559 15.59 20.05 -12.67
N GLU A 560 14.84 19.09 -12.13
CA GLU A 560 14.10 19.27 -10.86
C GLU A 560 15.05 19.67 -9.72
N LEU A 561 16.18 18.95 -9.56
CA LEU A 561 17.19 19.27 -8.55
C LEU A 561 17.76 20.68 -8.73
N ARG A 562 17.98 21.12 -9.97
CA ARG A 562 18.45 22.46 -10.27
C ARG A 562 17.40 23.52 -9.92
N ASP A 563 16.13 23.28 -10.23
CA ASP A 563 15.04 24.20 -9.94
C ASP A 563 14.77 24.29 -8.43
N ILE A 564 14.86 23.17 -7.71
CA ILE A 564 14.86 23.11 -6.24
C ILE A 564 16.03 23.92 -5.68
N ALA A 565 17.25 23.69 -6.17
CA ALA A 565 18.44 24.43 -5.76
C ALA A 565 18.27 25.95 -5.96
N VAL A 566 17.70 26.35 -7.10
CA VAL A 566 17.38 27.76 -7.39
C VAL A 566 16.38 28.34 -6.38
N CYS A 567 15.32 27.61 -6.02
CA CYS A 567 14.33 28.07 -5.05
C CYS A 567 14.95 28.26 -3.66
N VAL A 568 15.73 27.28 -3.19
CA VAL A 568 16.38 27.34 -1.87
C VAL A 568 17.42 28.47 -1.83
N LEU A 569 18.23 28.66 -2.89
CA LEU A 569 19.20 29.75 -2.93
C LEU A 569 18.53 31.13 -2.97
N LYS A 570 17.39 31.28 -3.64
CA LYS A 570 16.60 32.53 -3.57
C LYS A 570 16.06 32.77 -2.16
N ALA A 571 15.60 31.74 -1.46
CA ALA A 571 15.17 31.84 -0.07
C ALA A 571 16.33 32.29 0.84
N LEU A 572 17.51 31.67 0.69
CA LEU A 572 18.69 32.04 1.47
C LEU A 572 19.17 33.46 1.16
N ASP A 573 19.19 33.88 -0.11
CA ASP A 573 19.54 35.25 -0.50
C ASP A 573 18.58 36.28 0.12
N TYR A 574 17.28 35.98 0.12
CA TYR A 574 16.26 36.80 0.78
C TYR A 574 16.48 36.92 2.30
N ILE A 575 16.81 35.81 2.97
CA ILE A 575 17.09 35.79 4.41
C ILE A 575 18.39 36.55 4.72
N HIS A 576 19.46 36.28 3.96
CA HIS A 576 20.79 36.87 4.15
C HIS A 576 20.79 38.38 3.93
N SER A 577 19.97 38.90 3.00
CA SER A 577 19.80 40.35 2.78
C SER A 577 19.23 41.12 3.98
N ARG A 578 18.75 40.42 5.01
CA ARG A 578 18.18 40.99 6.26
C ARG A 578 19.08 40.75 7.48
N ASP A 579 20.35 40.41 7.27
CA ASP A 579 21.31 40.06 8.33
C ASP A 579 20.88 38.86 9.20
N LEU A 580 20.13 37.93 8.62
CA LEU A 580 19.68 36.69 9.24
C LEU A 580 20.37 35.48 8.59
N VAL A 581 20.53 34.42 9.37
CA VAL A 581 21.04 33.11 8.96
C VAL A 581 20.00 32.07 9.35
N HIS A 582 19.65 31.17 8.45
CA HIS A 582 18.64 30.12 8.69
C HIS A 582 19.09 29.16 9.80
N GLY A 583 20.35 28.74 9.78
CA GLY A 583 21.00 27.98 10.85
C GLY A 583 20.78 26.46 10.82
N ASP A 584 19.75 25.98 10.10
CA ASP A 584 19.46 24.53 9.97
C ASP A 584 18.94 24.14 8.57
N VAL A 585 19.72 24.44 7.53
CA VAL A 585 19.40 24.01 6.15
C VAL A 585 19.67 22.50 6.03
N THR A 586 18.61 21.71 5.89
CA THR A 586 18.65 20.24 5.84
C THR A 586 17.64 19.69 4.82
N PRO A 587 17.77 18.41 4.38
CA PRO A 587 16.81 17.80 3.46
C PRO A 587 15.36 17.80 3.97
N SER A 588 15.15 17.62 5.29
CA SER A 588 13.80 17.64 5.88
C SER A 588 13.15 19.02 5.89
N ASN A 589 13.96 20.08 5.73
CA ASN A 589 13.51 21.46 5.76
C ASN A 589 13.32 22.05 4.35
N VAL A 590 13.53 21.26 3.29
CA VAL A 590 13.25 21.65 1.91
C VAL A 590 12.08 20.83 1.40
N ILE A 591 10.92 21.46 1.22
CA ILE A 591 9.70 20.80 0.71
C ILE A 591 9.59 21.08 -0.78
N ALA A 592 9.71 20.04 -1.59
CA ALA A 592 9.50 20.09 -3.04
C ALA A 592 8.01 19.91 -3.35
N ALA A 593 7.47 20.76 -4.22
CA ALA A 593 6.11 20.61 -4.72
C ALA A 593 5.98 19.29 -5.52
N PRO A 594 4.78 18.68 -5.58
CA PRO A 594 4.58 17.40 -6.30
C PRO A 594 5.03 17.43 -7.77
N ASP A 595 4.92 18.58 -8.43
CA ASP A 595 5.33 18.78 -9.82
C ASP A 595 6.86 18.93 -10.00
N GLY A 596 7.61 19.12 -8.92
CA GLY A 596 9.08 19.26 -8.91
C GLY A 596 9.61 20.59 -9.43
N THR A 597 8.72 21.55 -9.72
CA THR A 597 9.09 22.83 -10.33
C THR A 597 9.39 23.91 -9.30
N SER A 598 8.96 23.71 -8.05
CA SER A 598 9.16 24.65 -6.96
C SER A 598 9.51 23.93 -5.66
N ALA A 599 10.21 24.63 -4.77
CA ALA A 599 10.46 24.19 -3.41
C ALA A 599 10.37 25.35 -2.44
N LYS A 600 9.99 25.06 -1.18
CA LYS A 600 10.02 26.01 -0.08
C LYS A 600 10.98 25.55 1.01
N LEU A 601 11.79 26.48 1.50
CA LEU A 601 12.57 26.31 2.72
C LEU A 601 11.66 26.57 3.92
N ILE A 602 11.61 25.63 4.85
CA ILE A 602 10.78 25.69 6.06
C ILE A 602 11.65 25.62 7.32
N ASP A 603 11.01 25.78 8.48
CA ASP A 603 11.60 25.61 9.81
C ASP A 603 12.66 26.66 10.22
N PHE A 604 12.17 27.86 10.50
CA PHE A 604 12.96 29.00 10.97
C PHE A 604 13.25 28.97 12.48
N GLY A 605 13.10 27.81 13.14
CA GLY A 605 13.19 27.71 14.59
C GLY A 605 14.59 27.84 15.19
N LEU A 606 15.63 27.83 14.36
CA LEU A 606 17.03 28.01 14.72
C LEU A 606 17.66 29.22 14.03
N MET A 607 16.83 30.10 13.46
CA MET A 607 17.26 31.31 12.81
C MET A 607 17.93 32.25 13.81
N VAL A 608 19.06 32.82 13.41
CA VAL A 608 19.81 33.77 14.22
C VAL A 608 20.26 34.96 13.39
N ARG A 609 20.66 36.06 14.05
CA ARG A 609 21.38 37.13 13.34
C ARG A 609 22.77 36.66 12.93
N THR A 610 23.25 37.13 11.78
CA THR A 610 24.62 36.86 11.33
C THR A 610 25.61 37.26 12.42
N GLY A 611 26.48 36.33 12.84
CA GLY A 611 27.44 36.57 13.92
C GLY A 611 26.97 36.15 15.32
N ASN A 612 25.79 35.53 15.45
CA ASN A 612 25.33 34.88 16.68
C ASN A 612 25.52 33.34 16.64
N VAL A 613 25.50 32.70 17.81
CA VAL A 613 25.61 31.23 17.94
C VAL A 613 24.19 30.63 17.99
N PRO A 614 23.81 29.74 17.06
CA PRO A 614 22.53 29.05 17.09
C PRO A 614 22.33 28.20 18.34
N ALA A 615 21.08 28.10 18.82
CA ALA A 615 20.73 27.30 20.00
C ALA A 615 20.81 25.77 19.77
N GLY A 616 21.07 25.33 18.53
CA GLY A 616 21.18 23.94 18.11
C GLY A 616 21.42 23.83 16.61
N GLY A 617 21.35 22.62 16.07
CA GLY A 617 21.45 22.34 14.63
C GLY A 617 21.61 20.85 14.36
N THR A 618 21.40 20.44 13.11
CA THR A 618 21.57 19.03 12.70
C THR A 618 23.04 18.72 12.40
N PRO A 619 23.76 17.92 13.22
CA PRO A 619 25.23 17.84 13.16
C PRO A 619 25.82 17.40 11.81
N LYS A 620 25.06 16.64 11.00
CA LYS A 620 25.49 16.16 9.68
C LYS A 620 25.38 17.22 8.57
N TYR A 621 24.66 18.31 8.80
CA TYR A 621 24.50 19.39 7.81
C TYR A 621 25.07 20.72 8.32
N ALA A 622 25.38 20.81 9.61
CA ALA A 622 26.02 21.97 10.22
C ALA A 622 27.46 22.14 9.71
N ALA A 623 27.83 23.38 9.37
CA ALA A 623 29.18 23.72 8.99
C ALA A 623 30.19 23.44 10.13
N PRO A 624 31.46 23.09 9.83
CA PRO A 624 32.47 22.79 10.84
C PRO A 624 32.59 23.86 11.93
N GLU A 625 32.56 25.13 11.54
CA GLU A 625 32.67 26.26 12.45
C GLU A 625 31.48 26.39 13.41
N VAL A 626 30.25 26.14 12.94
CA VAL A 626 29.03 26.20 13.76
C VAL A 626 29.03 25.05 14.77
N ARG A 627 29.45 23.86 14.34
CA ARG A 627 29.60 22.70 15.20
C ARG A 627 30.65 22.91 16.29
N ASP A 628 31.73 23.62 15.98
CA ASP A 628 32.76 24.01 16.96
C ASP A 628 32.28 25.13 17.92
N GLY A 629 30.99 25.51 17.87
CA GLY A 629 30.38 26.52 18.73
C GLY A 629 30.71 27.96 18.31
N LYS A 630 31.22 28.17 17.09
CA LYS A 630 31.48 29.52 16.57
C LYS A 630 30.19 30.12 16.00
N PRO A 631 30.13 31.46 15.89
CA PRO A 631 28.97 32.11 15.29
C PRO A 631 28.65 31.66 13.88
N ALA A 632 27.36 31.53 13.58
CA ALA A 632 26.87 31.22 12.25
C ALA A 632 26.95 32.45 11.34
N THR A 633 27.27 32.21 10.07
CA THR A 633 27.35 33.23 9.03
C THR A 633 26.58 32.76 7.80
N THR A 634 26.41 33.64 6.80
CA THR A 634 25.81 33.27 5.50
C THR A 634 26.54 32.07 4.87
N ALA A 635 27.87 31.99 5.01
CA ALA A 635 28.68 30.88 4.54
C ALA A 635 28.36 29.55 5.24
N SER A 636 27.79 29.58 6.45
CA SER A 636 27.37 28.39 7.19
C SER A 636 26.06 27.82 6.63
N ASP A 637 25.13 28.66 6.18
CA ASP A 637 23.92 28.20 5.47
C ASP A 637 24.27 27.63 4.09
N LEU A 638 25.25 28.21 3.38
CA LEU A 638 25.71 27.68 2.09
C LEU A 638 26.29 26.27 2.24
N PHE A 639 26.99 26.00 3.35
CA PHE A 639 27.45 24.66 3.67
C PHE A 639 26.27 23.69 3.83
N GLY A 640 25.26 24.06 4.63
CA GLY A 640 24.06 23.25 4.83
C GLY A 640 23.29 23.01 3.52
N PHE A 641 23.21 24.02 2.66
CA PHE A 641 22.66 23.91 1.31
C PHE A 641 23.43 22.88 0.46
N GLY A 642 24.76 23.02 0.36
CA GLY A 642 25.59 22.11 -0.43
C GLY A 642 25.49 20.66 0.05
N ALA A 643 25.50 20.45 1.37
CA ALA A 643 25.31 19.14 1.97
C ALA A 643 23.90 18.57 1.73
N THR A 644 22.87 19.42 1.72
CA THR A 644 21.47 19.04 1.44
C THR A 644 21.29 18.63 -0.01
N MET A 645 21.79 19.42 -0.97
CA MET A 645 21.71 19.09 -2.39
C MET A 645 22.53 17.85 -2.74
N ALA A 646 23.74 17.72 -2.17
CA ALA A 646 24.54 16.52 -2.34
C ALA A 646 23.84 15.27 -1.76
N TYR A 647 23.13 15.40 -0.63
CA TYR A 647 22.29 14.32 -0.09
C TYR A 647 21.18 13.91 -1.06
N ALA A 648 20.44 14.87 -1.63
CA ALA A 648 19.37 14.57 -2.59
C ALA A 648 19.88 13.88 -3.87
N MET A 649 21.14 14.15 -4.25
CA MET A 649 21.78 13.52 -5.42
C MET A 649 22.45 12.18 -5.10
N LEU A 650 23.02 12.02 -3.92
CA LEU A 650 23.81 10.83 -3.57
C LEU A 650 23.04 9.81 -2.75
N GLY A 651 21.91 10.20 -2.15
CA GLY A 651 21.19 9.39 -1.16
C GLY A 651 21.94 9.21 0.16
N ARG A 652 23.06 9.92 0.37
CA ARG A 652 23.91 9.84 1.58
C ARG A 652 24.48 11.21 1.97
N THR A 653 24.90 11.35 3.22
CA THR A 653 25.55 12.57 3.69
C THR A 653 26.98 12.67 3.17
N VAL A 654 27.43 13.89 2.89
CA VAL A 654 28.81 14.19 2.45
C VAL A 654 29.72 14.66 3.59
N SER A 655 29.24 14.61 4.83
CA SER A 655 30.03 14.94 6.03
C SER A 655 30.07 13.74 6.97
N SER A 656 31.21 13.56 7.65
CA SER A 656 31.39 12.53 8.68
C SER A 656 32.22 13.02 9.86
N LEU A 657 32.04 12.30 10.95
CA LEU A 657 32.65 12.50 12.26
C LEU A 657 33.23 11.20 12.85
N ALA A 658 33.23 10.12 12.07
CA ALA A 658 33.61 8.78 12.54
C ALA A 658 35.06 8.72 13.07
N SER A 659 35.96 9.53 12.50
CA SER A 659 37.38 9.63 12.91
C SER A 659 37.64 10.58 14.08
N GLY A 660 36.61 11.25 14.62
CA GLY A 660 36.74 12.31 15.61
C GLY A 660 37.13 13.69 15.03
N THR A 661 37.50 13.75 13.74
CA THR A 661 37.69 14.99 12.97
C THR A 661 36.56 15.18 11.96
N TYR A 662 36.28 16.43 11.58
CA TYR A 662 35.29 16.70 10.52
C TYR A 662 35.90 16.38 9.16
N GLU A 663 35.23 15.53 8.38
CA GLU A 663 35.67 15.16 7.05
C GLU A 663 34.53 15.33 6.03
N VAL A 664 34.89 15.82 4.84
CA VAL A 664 33.98 15.89 3.70
C VAL A 664 34.27 14.68 2.81
N ILE A 665 33.26 13.86 2.61
CA ILE A 665 33.35 12.63 1.81
C ILE A 665 33.05 13.00 0.36
N ALA A 666 34.07 12.87 -0.49
CA ALA A 666 33.90 13.09 -1.93
C ALA A 666 32.96 12.05 -2.56
N PRO A 667 32.23 12.41 -3.63
CA PRO A 667 31.57 11.42 -4.47
C PRO A 667 32.61 10.53 -5.17
N THR A 668 32.29 9.25 -5.28
CA THR A 668 33.00 8.29 -6.12
C THR A 668 32.75 8.60 -7.60
N ARG A 669 33.64 8.11 -8.46
CA ARG A 669 33.48 8.26 -9.91
C ARG A 669 32.15 7.68 -10.42
N ALA A 670 31.71 6.54 -9.87
CA ALA A 670 30.45 5.92 -10.24
C ALA A 670 29.24 6.77 -9.83
N GLU A 671 29.28 7.44 -8.67
CA GLU A 671 28.22 8.38 -8.26
C GLU A 671 28.12 9.56 -9.20
N GLU A 672 29.25 10.14 -9.61
CA GLU A 672 29.23 11.23 -10.58
C GLU A 672 28.71 10.76 -11.95
N GLU A 673 29.17 9.61 -12.45
CA GLU A 673 28.76 9.06 -13.74
C GLU A 673 27.26 8.69 -13.77
N ALA A 674 26.67 8.29 -12.63
CA ALA A 674 25.24 7.96 -12.53
C ALA A 674 24.29 9.12 -12.88
N TRP A 675 24.78 10.36 -12.76
CA TRP A 675 24.02 11.58 -13.03
C TRP A 675 24.31 12.21 -14.40
N GLY A 676 25.18 11.58 -15.20
CA GLY A 676 25.65 12.12 -16.47
C GLY A 676 26.46 13.42 -16.31
N PRO A 677 26.91 14.02 -17.44
CA PRO A 677 27.79 15.20 -17.40
C PRO A 677 27.17 16.41 -16.70
N GLU A 678 25.92 16.73 -16.99
CA GLU A 678 25.21 17.89 -16.39
C GLU A 678 24.99 17.69 -14.89
N GLY A 679 24.51 16.51 -14.48
CA GLY A 679 24.26 16.23 -13.08
C GLY A 679 25.56 16.14 -12.29
N ALA A 680 26.63 15.58 -12.87
CA ALA A 680 27.97 15.63 -12.26
C ALA A 680 28.46 17.08 -12.08
N GLN A 681 28.21 17.97 -13.04
CA GLN A 681 28.55 19.39 -12.92
C GLN A 681 27.71 20.09 -11.83
N LEU A 682 26.41 19.81 -11.74
CA LEU A 682 25.54 20.31 -10.68
C LEU A 682 26.01 19.85 -9.30
N LEU A 683 26.34 18.57 -9.16
CA LEU A 683 26.86 17.99 -7.92
C LEU A 683 28.18 18.66 -7.51
N ARG A 684 29.15 18.76 -8.44
CA ARG A 684 30.43 19.44 -8.19
C ARG A 684 30.23 20.90 -7.80
N THR A 685 29.28 21.59 -8.41
CA THR A 685 28.93 22.98 -8.07
C THR A 685 28.40 23.07 -6.64
N CYS A 686 27.47 22.19 -6.24
CA CYS A 686 26.96 22.14 -4.87
C CYS A 686 28.06 21.81 -3.86
N LEU A 687 29.00 20.93 -4.20
CA LEU A 687 30.12 20.54 -3.35
C LEU A 687 31.11 21.67 -3.07
N THR A 688 31.19 22.69 -3.93
CA THR A 688 32.01 23.90 -3.65
C THR A 688 31.55 24.61 -2.37
N ALA A 689 30.26 24.53 -2.04
CA ALA A 689 29.71 25.12 -0.82
C ALA A 689 30.05 24.33 0.45
N VAL A 690 30.51 23.09 0.32
CA VAL A 690 30.84 22.16 1.42
C VAL A 690 32.32 22.23 1.82
N ALA A 691 33.07 23.25 1.35
CA ALA A 691 34.46 23.43 1.72
C ALA A 691 34.64 23.62 3.24
N ILE A 692 35.67 23.00 3.83
CA ILE A 692 35.92 23.05 5.29
C ILE A 692 36.12 24.48 5.77
N ALA A 693 36.95 25.27 5.09
CA ALA A 693 37.17 26.67 5.44
C ALA A 693 36.07 27.57 4.82
N PRO A 694 35.40 28.44 5.60
CA PRO A 694 34.33 29.30 5.08
C PRO A 694 34.73 30.20 3.91
N ARG A 695 36.00 30.64 3.87
CA ARG A 695 36.55 31.50 2.80
C ARG A 695 36.71 30.82 1.45
N ASP A 696 36.69 29.48 1.41
CA ASP A 696 36.84 28.69 0.19
C ASP A 696 35.47 28.33 -0.43
N ARG A 697 34.37 28.75 0.22
CA ARG A 697 32.99 28.61 -0.25
C ARG A 697 32.61 29.81 -1.13
N PRO A 698 31.54 29.72 -1.95
CA PRO A 698 30.96 30.89 -2.63
C PRO A 698 30.68 32.02 -1.64
N SER A 699 30.88 33.26 -2.08
CA SER A 699 30.81 34.46 -1.22
C SER A 699 29.39 34.84 -0.81
N SER A 700 28.38 34.41 -1.55
CA SER A 700 26.96 34.68 -1.28
C SER A 700 26.03 33.63 -1.91
N ALA A 701 24.78 33.57 -1.42
CA ALA A 701 23.72 32.76 -2.04
C ALA A 701 23.45 33.18 -3.48
N GLY A 702 23.49 34.48 -3.79
CA GLY A 702 23.40 35.01 -5.15
C GLY A 702 24.52 34.53 -6.09
N GLU A 703 25.78 34.47 -5.63
CA GLU A 703 26.87 33.92 -6.44
C GLU A 703 26.67 32.44 -6.76
N LEU A 704 26.33 31.64 -5.74
CA LEU A 704 26.08 30.21 -5.91
C LEU A 704 24.84 29.95 -6.80
N LEU A 705 23.82 30.82 -6.74
CA LEU A 705 22.66 30.77 -7.60
C LEU A 705 23.04 30.90 -9.08
N GLU A 706 23.92 31.83 -9.42
CA GLU A 706 24.41 31.99 -10.80
C GLU A 706 25.28 30.81 -11.25
N LEU A 707 26.11 30.27 -10.36
CA LEU A 707 26.87 29.04 -10.63
C LEU A 707 25.94 27.86 -10.93
N VAL A 708 24.90 27.65 -10.11
CA VAL A 708 23.90 26.58 -10.32
C VAL A 708 23.15 26.79 -11.63
N ARG A 709 22.78 28.03 -11.99
CA ARG A 709 22.14 28.34 -13.28
C ARG A 709 23.06 28.04 -14.47
N SER A 710 24.36 28.31 -14.33
CA SER A 710 25.37 28.08 -15.36
C SER A 710 25.64 26.59 -15.66
N THR A 711 25.16 25.68 -14.80
CA THR A 711 25.20 24.23 -15.06
C THR A 711 24.20 23.77 -16.13
N ARG A 712 23.39 24.69 -16.67
CA ARG A 712 22.64 24.46 -17.92
C ARG A 712 23.56 24.76 -19.10
N SER A 713 24.09 23.75 -19.76
CA SER A 713 24.75 23.95 -21.06
C SER A 713 23.70 24.15 -22.15
N ALA A 714 23.90 25.13 -23.03
CA ALA A 714 23.37 25.06 -24.39
C ALA A 714 24.13 23.95 -25.14
N PRO A 715 23.50 23.16 -26.02
CA PRO A 715 24.21 22.12 -26.77
C PRO A 715 25.36 22.77 -27.55
N GLY A 716 26.59 22.40 -27.22
CA GLY A 716 27.79 22.88 -27.89
C GLY A 716 27.92 22.25 -29.29
N PRO A 717 28.49 22.93 -30.29
CA PRO A 717 28.70 22.36 -31.62
C PRO A 717 29.79 21.29 -31.71
N ASP A 718 30.55 21.05 -30.63
CA ASP A 718 31.83 20.31 -30.65
C ASP A 718 31.87 19.04 -29.76
N ASP A 719 30.75 18.57 -29.21
CA ASP A 719 30.69 17.29 -28.46
C ASP A 719 30.74 16.03 -29.38
N ALA A 720 31.38 16.14 -30.54
CA ALA A 720 31.43 15.08 -31.56
C ALA A 720 32.58 14.06 -31.38
N HIS A 721 33.35 14.10 -30.28
CA HIS A 721 34.57 13.29 -30.15
C HIS A 721 34.76 12.51 -28.83
N GLY A 722 33.72 12.32 -28.03
CA GLY A 722 33.65 11.18 -27.09
C GLY A 722 32.85 10.06 -27.74
N GLU A 723 33.27 8.80 -27.65
CA GLU A 723 32.40 7.68 -28.03
C GLU A 723 31.10 7.77 -27.21
N GLU A 724 30.00 8.23 -27.84
CA GLU A 724 28.68 8.22 -27.21
C GLU A 724 28.34 6.76 -26.92
N LEU A 725 28.34 6.37 -25.64
CA LEU A 725 27.87 5.06 -25.23
C LEU A 725 26.41 4.93 -25.69
N GLU A 726 26.13 3.91 -26.50
CA GLU A 726 24.77 3.64 -26.97
C GLU A 726 23.93 2.96 -25.89
N TYR A 727 22.63 3.28 -25.83
CA TYR A 727 21.66 2.55 -25.02
C TYR A 727 21.40 1.16 -25.63
N GLN A 728 21.82 0.11 -24.95
CA GLN A 728 21.68 -1.27 -25.41
C GLN A 728 20.49 -1.94 -24.73
N VAL A 729 19.52 -2.45 -25.51
CA VAL A 729 18.42 -3.27 -24.98
C VAL A 729 18.87 -4.72 -24.89
N ASN A 730 18.85 -5.28 -23.67
CA ASN A 730 19.14 -6.68 -23.43
C ASN A 730 17.83 -7.51 -23.51
N PRO A 731 17.66 -8.39 -24.52
CA PRO A 731 16.44 -9.18 -24.66
C PRO A 731 16.20 -10.12 -23.47
N ASN A 732 17.27 -10.58 -22.81
CA ASN A 732 17.18 -11.48 -21.66
C ASN A 732 16.54 -10.80 -20.45
N VAL A 733 16.64 -9.47 -20.31
CA VAL A 733 15.92 -8.74 -19.25
C VAL A 733 14.41 -8.90 -19.42
N GLY A 734 13.91 -8.79 -20.65
CA GLY A 734 12.51 -9.05 -20.96
C GLY A 734 12.09 -10.49 -20.68
N SER A 735 12.94 -11.47 -21.03
CA SER A 735 12.67 -12.88 -20.73
C SER A 735 12.65 -13.18 -19.24
N ILE A 736 13.59 -12.63 -18.46
CA ILE A 736 13.63 -12.75 -17.00
C ILE A 736 12.39 -12.10 -16.39
N ARG A 737 12.04 -10.88 -16.82
CA ARG A 737 10.84 -10.16 -16.35
C ARG A 737 9.56 -10.98 -16.54
N ARG A 738 9.42 -11.74 -17.63
CA ARG A 738 8.25 -12.61 -17.90
C ARG A 738 8.15 -13.84 -17.00
N LEU A 739 9.20 -14.18 -16.25
CA LEU A 739 9.16 -15.24 -15.24
C LEU A 739 8.39 -14.78 -13.99
N TYR A 740 8.29 -13.48 -13.75
CA TYR A 740 7.52 -12.93 -12.64
C TYR A 740 6.01 -13.16 -12.87
N ARG A 741 5.32 -13.81 -11.93
CA ARG A 741 3.91 -14.24 -12.06
C ARG A 741 2.94 -13.09 -12.34
N ALA A 742 3.21 -11.92 -11.76
CA ALA A 742 2.39 -10.71 -11.88
C ALA A 742 3.04 -9.66 -12.81
N SER A 743 3.90 -10.10 -13.73
CA SER A 743 4.56 -9.23 -14.72
C SER A 743 3.54 -8.48 -15.56
N ALA A 744 3.69 -7.15 -15.64
CA ALA A 744 2.85 -6.31 -16.51
C ALA A 744 3.02 -6.64 -18.01
N ALA A 745 4.10 -7.31 -18.40
CA ALA A 745 4.38 -7.74 -19.78
C ALA A 745 3.82 -9.14 -20.13
N GLY A 746 3.10 -9.77 -19.20
CA GLY A 746 2.55 -11.14 -19.32
C GLY A 746 3.47 -12.23 -18.78
N ASN A 747 2.90 -13.37 -18.37
CA ASN A 747 3.60 -14.43 -17.62
C ASN A 747 3.84 -15.73 -18.41
N ALA A 748 3.86 -15.65 -19.74
CA ALA A 748 3.96 -16.82 -20.63
C ALA A 748 5.22 -17.68 -20.36
N GLY A 749 6.37 -17.07 -20.09
CA GLY A 749 7.64 -17.77 -19.81
C GLY A 749 7.68 -18.49 -18.45
N ASN A 750 6.66 -18.31 -17.62
CA ASN A 750 6.59 -18.92 -16.29
C ASN A 750 5.90 -20.30 -16.29
N ARG A 751 5.32 -20.73 -17.43
CA ARG A 751 4.50 -21.95 -17.49
C ARG A 751 5.30 -23.25 -17.65
N GLY A 752 6.52 -23.21 -18.16
CA GLY A 752 7.34 -24.40 -18.36
C GLY A 752 8.47 -24.16 -19.36
N LEU A 753 9.02 -25.22 -19.96
CA LEU A 753 10.00 -25.17 -21.05
C LEU A 753 9.35 -24.69 -22.37
N ASP A 754 8.61 -23.59 -22.31
CA ASP A 754 7.69 -23.15 -23.36
C ASP A 754 8.40 -22.21 -24.36
N ASP A 755 9.61 -21.77 -24.02
CA ASP A 755 10.49 -20.96 -24.86
C ASP A 755 11.98 -21.35 -24.71
N GLU A 756 12.80 -20.89 -25.65
CA GLU A 756 14.24 -21.16 -25.72
C GLU A 756 14.98 -20.67 -24.46
N PHE A 757 14.56 -19.54 -23.89
CA PHE A 757 15.16 -18.98 -22.67
C PHE A 757 14.92 -19.87 -21.44
N ALA A 758 13.71 -20.43 -21.29
CA ALA A 758 13.39 -21.36 -20.22
C ALA A 758 14.19 -22.67 -20.33
N ALA A 759 14.48 -23.13 -21.55
CA ALA A 759 15.36 -24.28 -21.78
C ALA A 759 16.83 -23.97 -21.43
N GLU A 760 17.34 -22.81 -21.83
CA GLU A 760 18.71 -22.38 -21.54
C GLU A 760 18.98 -22.11 -20.06
N THR A 761 17.94 -21.79 -19.28
CA THR A 761 18.03 -21.47 -17.84
C THR A 761 17.52 -22.60 -16.94
N TYR A 762 17.34 -23.81 -17.50
CA TYR A 762 16.93 -24.99 -16.73
C TYR A 762 18.03 -25.45 -15.75
N VAL A 763 17.60 -25.80 -14.53
CA VAL A 763 18.48 -26.32 -13.48
C VAL A 763 18.28 -27.84 -13.34
N PRO A 764 19.32 -28.66 -13.57
CA PRO A 764 19.24 -30.10 -13.37
C PRO A 764 18.93 -30.49 -11.91
N THR A 765 18.14 -31.55 -11.74
CA THR A 765 17.70 -32.08 -10.45
C THR A 765 18.13 -33.55 -10.28
N ARG A 766 17.89 -34.14 -9.11
CA ARG A 766 18.04 -35.58 -8.84
C ARG A 766 17.17 -36.45 -9.72
N LEU A 767 16.10 -35.90 -10.31
CA LEU A 767 15.36 -36.61 -11.34
C LEU A 767 16.24 -36.82 -12.57
N ASP A 768 16.98 -35.80 -12.98
CA ASP A 768 17.88 -35.85 -14.13
C ASP A 768 19.09 -36.75 -13.87
N THR A 769 19.64 -36.71 -12.65
CA THR A 769 20.86 -37.49 -12.32
C THR A 769 20.59 -38.92 -11.87
N ASN A 770 19.43 -39.21 -11.26
CA ASN A 770 19.15 -40.51 -10.63
C ASN A 770 17.97 -41.25 -11.27
N LEU A 771 16.87 -40.57 -11.58
CA LEU A 771 15.70 -41.22 -12.19
C LEU A 771 15.91 -41.46 -13.69
N LEU A 772 16.34 -40.42 -14.40
CA LEU A 772 16.51 -40.43 -15.86
C LEU A 772 17.41 -41.56 -16.34
N PRO A 773 18.60 -41.82 -15.74
CA PRO A 773 19.46 -42.91 -16.20
C PRO A 773 18.83 -44.29 -16.04
N ARG A 774 18.05 -44.52 -14.97
CA ARG A 774 17.35 -45.79 -14.73
C ARG A 774 16.22 -46.03 -15.73
N VAL A 775 15.48 -44.97 -16.07
CA VAL A 775 14.45 -45.02 -17.13
C VAL A 775 15.12 -45.34 -18.47
N LEU A 776 16.19 -44.65 -18.81
CA LEU A 776 16.92 -44.85 -20.07
C LEU A 776 17.61 -46.23 -20.16
N ALA A 777 17.99 -46.82 -19.02
CA ALA A 777 18.51 -48.19 -18.93
C ALA A 777 17.43 -49.27 -19.00
N GLY A 778 16.14 -48.91 -18.97
CA GLY A 778 15.02 -49.86 -18.97
C GLY A 778 14.86 -50.61 -17.65
N GLU A 779 15.37 -50.06 -16.55
CA GLU A 779 15.25 -50.66 -15.21
C GLU A 779 13.86 -50.46 -14.60
N LEU A 780 13.15 -49.43 -15.03
CA LEU A 780 11.82 -49.05 -14.53
C LEU A 780 10.76 -49.33 -15.60
N ASP A 781 9.66 -49.94 -15.19
CA ASP A 781 8.49 -50.23 -16.03
C ASP A 781 7.36 -49.22 -15.80
N VAL A 782 7.23 -48.68 -14.59
CA VAL A 782 6.24 -47.65 -14.27
C VAL A 782 6.88 -46.54 -13.45
N VAL A 783 6.68 -45.29 -13.86
CA VAL A 783 7.13 -44.10 -13.16
C VAL A 783 5.94 -43.16 -12.99
N LEU A 784 5.61 -42.85 -11.75
CA LEU A 784 4.51 -41.97 -11.38
C LEU A 784 5.08 -40.70 -10.76
N LEU A 785 4.83 -39.56 -11.39
CA LEU A 785 5.24 -38.25 -10.90
C LEU A 785 4.02 -37.56 -10.27
N SER A 786 4.06 -37.31 -8.96
CA SER A 786 3.06 -36.45 -8.32
C SER A 786 3.67 -35.18 -7.74
N GLY A 787 2.85 -34.14 -7.59
CA GLY A 787 3.30 -32.80 -7.22
C GLY A 787 2.25 -31.74 -7.50
N ASN A 788 2.50 -30.52 -7.01
CA ASN A 788 1.68 -29.35 -7.30
C ASN A 788 1.95 -28.81 -8.74
N PRO A 789 1.05 -27.98 -9.29
CA PRO A 789 1.35 -27.22 -10.50
C PRO A 789 2.61 -26.36 -10.32
N GLY A 790 3.57 -26.46 -11.25
CA GLY A 790 4.84 -25.73 -11.19
C GLY A 790 6.04 -26.49 -10.60
N ASP A 791 5.87 -27.73 -10.13
CA ASP A 791 6.98 -28.56 -9.59
C ASP A 791 7.92 -29.15 -10.66
N GLY A 792 7.60 -28.96 -11.93
CA GLY A 792 8.41 -29.43 -13.06
C GLY A 792 8.12 -30.86 -13.54
N LYS A 793 6.95 -31.44 -13.19
CA LYS A 793 6.50 -32.76 -13.69
C LYS A 793 6.54 -32.84 -15.22
N THR A 794 5.86 -31.92 -15.88
CA THR A 794 5.79 -31.83 -17.35
C THR A 794 7.16 -31.54 -17.95
N SER A 795 7.92 -30.61 -17.37
CA SER A 795 9.26 -30.26 -17.82
C SER A 795 10.20 -31.46 -17.86
N LEU A 796 10.16 -32.33 -16.84
CA LEU A 796 10.94 -33.57 -16.81
C LEU A 796 10.55 -34.51 -17.96
N LEU A 797 9.25 -34.70 -18.18
CA LEU A 797 8.76 -35.61 -19.23
C LEU A 797 9.09 -35.07 -20.63
N VAL A 798 9.06 -33.76 -20.84
CA VAL A 798 9.51 -33.12 -22.08
C VAL A 798 11.01 -33.38 -22.30
N GLN A 799 11.86 -33.15 -21.29
CA GLN A 799 13.30 -33.39 -21.40
C GLN A 799 13.65 -34.87 -21.64
N LEU A 800 12.96 -35.78 -20.96
CA LEU A 800 13.16 -37.21 -21.19
C LEU A 800 12.83 -37.59 -22.64
N GLY A 801 11.77 -37.01 -23.20
CA GLY A 801 11.42 -37.18 -24.61
C GLY A 801 12.54 -36.71 -25.55
N GLU A 802 13.10 -35.53 -25.32
CA GLU A 802 14.24 -35.02 -26.09
C GLU A 802 15.49 -35.90 -25.96
N ARG A 803 15.84 -36.35 -24.74
CA ARG A 803 16.98 -37.27 -24.52
C ARG A 803 16.80 -38.62 -25.22
N LEU A 804 15.57 -39.13 -25.29
CA LEU A 804 15.27 -40.35 -26.06
C LEU A 804 15.45 -40.11 -27.57
N LYS A 805 14.98 -38.97 -28.09
CA LYS A 805 15.18 -38.59 -29.51
C LYS A 805 16.66 -38.41 -29.85
N GLU A 806 17.44 -37.77 -28.99
CA GLU A 806 18.91 -37.64 -29.14
C GLU A 806 19.62 -39.00 -29.23
N ARG A 807 19.10 -40.03 -28.55
CA ARG A 807 19.60 -41.41 -28.61
C ARG A 807 19.06 -42.21 -29.80
N GLY A 808 18.33 -41.58 -30.71
CA GLY A 808 17.78 -42.21 -31.92
C GLY A 808 16.44 -42.91 -31.71
N ALA A 809 15.66 -42.55 -30.69
CA ALA A 809 14.32 -43.09 -30.52
C ALA A 809 13.39 -42.65 -31.67
N GLN A 810 12.62 -43.60 -32.19
CA GLN A 810 11.59 -43.34 -33.18
C GLN A 810 10.35 -42.73 -32.50
N VAL A 811 9.87 -41.60 -33.02
CA VAL A 811 8.61 -40.98 -32.57
C VAL A 811 7.44 -41.77 -33.15
N LEU A 812 6.63 -42.38 -32.27
CA LEU A 812 5.40 -43.07 -32.68
C LEU A 812 4.19 -42.15 -32.60
N HIS A 813 4.15 -41.27 -31.60
CA HIS A 813 3.08 -40.31 -31.35
C HIS A 813 3.56 -39.15 -30.48
N THR A 814 3.06 -37.93 -30.70
CA THR A 814 3.29 -36.79 -29.82
C THR A 814 2.13 -35.80 -29.97
N ASP A 815 1.58 -35.34 -28.85
CA ASP A 815 0.52 -34.32 -28.75
C ASP A 815 0.63 -33.56 -27.43
N ASP A 816 -0.35 -32.70 -27.12
CA ASP A 816 -0.37 -31.90 -25.89
C ASP A 816 -0.58 -32.76 -24.62
N ALA A 817 -1.10 -33.98 -24.75
CA ALA A 817 -1.31 -34.90 -23.64
C ALA A 817 -0.06 -35.72 -23.30
N GLY A 818 0.87 -35.87 -24.25
CA GLY A 818 2.15 -36.53 -24.04
C GLY A 818 2.78 -37.11 -25.31
N TRP A 819 3.61 -38.13 -25.15
CA TRP A 819 4.33 -38.74 -26.28
C TRP A 819 4.49 -40.26 -26.14
N ARG A 820 4.71 -40.92 -27.28
CA ARG A 820 5.07 -42.34 -27.39
C ARG A 820 6.31 -42.48 -28.27
N LEU A 821 7.39 -42.99 -27.68
CA LEU A 821 8.69 -43.12 -28.34
C LEU A 821 9.18 -44.56 -28.26
N LYS A 822 9.89 -45.04 -29.28
CA LYS A 822 10.48 -46.38 -29.30
C LYS A 822 12.00 -46.29 -29.44
N LEU A 823 12.74 -46.84 -28.49
CA LEU A 823 14.20 -46.94 -28.54
C LEU A 823 14.59 -48.42 -28.53
N SER A 824 15.21 -48.88 -29.62
CA SER A 824 15.52 -50.30 -29.83
C SER A 824 14.24 -51.16 -29.69
N ASP A 825 14.22 -52.14 -28.77
CA ASP A 825 13.08 -53.04 -28.54
C ASP A 825 12.15 -52.60 -27.39
N ARG A 826 12.37 -51.40 -26.81
CA ARG A 826 11.54 -50.86 -25.71
C ARG A 826 10.71 -49.66 -26.14
N THR A 827 9.43 -49.65 -25.76
CA THR A 827 8.49 -48.55 -26.03
C THR A 827 8.21 -47.74 -24.76
N PHE A 828 8.28 -46.42 -24.85
CA PHE A 828 8.06 -45.49 -23.74
C PHE A 828 6.77 -44.71 -23.97
N TYR A 829 5.93 -44.64 -22.94
CA TYR A 829 4.65 -43.94 -22.94
C TYR A 829 4.68 -42.84 -21.89
N ALA A 830 4.54 -41.58 -22.29
CA ALA A 830 4.50 -40.45 -21.37
C ALA A 830 3.14 -39.74 -21.41
N VAL A 831 2.62 -39.38 -20.22
CA VAL A 831 1.40 -38.60 -20.03
C VAL A 831 1.74 -37.38 -19.18
N PHE A 832 1.53 -36.17 -19.72
CA PHE A 832 1.93 -34.90 -19.11
C PHE A 832 0.99 -34.41 -18.01
N ASP A 833 -0.31 -34.67 -18.13
CA ASP A 833 -1.28 -34.50 -17.04
C ASP A 833 -2.39 -35.54 -17.15
N ALA A 834 -2.32 -36.54 -16.28
CA ALA A 834 -3.34 -37.58 -16.18
C ALA A 834 -4.55 -37.17 -15.32
N SER A 835 -4.61 -35.93 -14.84
CA SER A 835 -5.70 -35.42 -14.01
C SER A 835 -6.84 -34.81 -14.82
N GLU A 836 -6.58 -34.45 -16.07
CA GLU A 836 -7.55 -33.84 -16.98
C GLU A 836 -7.89 -34.78 -18.15
N ALA A 837 -9.04 -34.54 -18.78
CA ALA A 837 -9.41 -35.22 -20.02
C ALA A 837 -8.78 -34.49 -21.20
N HIS A 838 -8.21 -35.23 -22.15
CA HIS A 838 -7.63 -34.65 -23.36
C HIS A 838 -8.37 -35.16 -24.60
N GLY A 839 -8.95 -34.22 -25.36
CA GLY A 839 -9.73 -34.51 -26.56
C GLY A 839 -10.97 -35.36 -26.24
N SER A 840 -11.00 -36.59 -26.76
CA SER A 840 -12.12 -37.54 -26.58
C SER A 840 -11.86 -38.59 -25.50
N LEU A 841 -10.66 -38.62 -24.91
CA LEU A 841 -10.27 -39.61 -23.91
C LEU A 841 -10.47 -39.04 -22.51
N SER A 842 -11.12 -39.82 -21.65
CA SER A 842 -11.18 -39.53 -20.22
C SER A 842 -9.81 -39.69 -19.57
N SER A 843 -9.61 -39.05 -18.42
CA SER A 843 -8.39 -39.18 -17.62
C SER A 843 -8.06 -40.66 -17.27
N ASP A 844 -9.07 -41.49 -16.96
CA ASP A 844 -8.85 -42.91 -16.67
C ASP A 844 -8.43 -43.70 -17.92
N GLU A 845 -8.96 -43.35 -19.10
CA GLU A 845 -8.57 -43.98 -20.35
C GLU A 845 -7.14 -43.62 -20.75
N LEU A 846 -6.69 -42.39 -20.50
CA LEU A 846 -5.31 -41.96 -20.73
C LEU A 846 -4.32 -42.77 -19.87
N VAL A 847 -4.61 -42.90 -18.57
CA VAL A 847 -3.78 -43.72 -17.66
C VAL A 847 -3.77 -45.18 -18.12
N LYS A 848 -4.94 -45.76 -18.42
CA LYS A 848 -5.04 -47.15 -18.89
C LYS A 848 -4.28 -47.40 -20.20
N GLN A 849 -4.36 -46.50 -21.17
CA GLN A 849 -3.64 -46.63 -22.44
C GLN A 849 -2.12 -46.65 -22.29
N SER A 850 -1.58 -46.02 -21.23
CA SER A 850 -0.16 -46.06 -20.92
C SER A 850 0.27 -47.27 -20.07
N LEU A 851 -0.55 -47.70 -19.11
CA LEU A 851 -0.23 -48.81 -18.20
C LEU A 851 -0.47 -50.20 -18.81
N GLU A 852 -1.50 -50.37 -19.64
CA GLU A 852 -1.89 -51.68 -20.16
C GLU A 852 -0.86 -52.35 -21.09
N PRO A 853 -0.16 -51.60 -21.98
CA PRO A 853 0.94 -52.18 -22.76
C PRO A 853 2.09 -52.70 -21.91
N VAL A 854 2.38 -52.03 -20.77
CA VAL A 854 3.40 -52.45 -19.80
C VAL A 854 2.95 -53.72 -19.08
N ARG A 855 1.70 -53.74 -18.60
CA ARG A 855 1.12 -54.86 -17.84
C ARG A 855 1.04 -56.15 -18.66
N THR A 856 0.53 -56.05 -19.88
CA THR A 856 0.29 -57.20 -20.77
C THR A 856 1.50 -57.61 -21.60
N GLN A 857 2.55 -56.78 -21.65
CA GLN A 857 3.70 -56.91 -22.55
C GLN A 857 3.31 -57.06 -24.03
N SER A 858 2.13 -56.54 -24.42
CA SER A 858 1.53 -56.77 -25.75
C SER A 858 2.34 -56.20 -26.92
N ALA A 859 3.29 -55.30 -26.66
CA ALA A 859 4.18 -54.67 -27.64
C ALA A 859 5.68 -54.92 -27.37
N GLY A 860 6.04 -55.87 -26.50
CA GLY A 860 7.41 -56.09 -26.02
C GLY A 860 7.70 -55.32 -24.72
N ALA A 861 8.98 -55.07 -24.43
CA ALA A 861 9.37 -54.33 -23.23
C ALA A 861 8.82 -52.89 -23.30
N ALA A 862 8.22 -52.39 -22.21
CA ALA A 862 7.63 -51.05 -22.20
C ALA A 862 7.83 -50.34 -20.85
N THR A 863 7.81 -49.01 -20.88
CA THR A 863 7.87 -48.15 -19.69
C THR A 863 6.77 -47.08 -19.77
N ALA A 864 5.98 -46.93 -18.70
CA ALA A 864 4.97 -45.89 -18.55
C ALA A 864 5.48 -44.78 -17.62
N LEU A 865 5.28 -43.52 -18.02
CA LEU A 865 5.73 -42.31 -17.34
C LEU A 865 4.53 -41.37 -17.20
N ILE A 866 3.98 -41.24 -15.99
CA ILE A 866 2.68 -40.59 -15.79
C ILE A 866 2.81 -39.47 -14.78
N ALA A 867 2.52 -38.24 -15.19
CA ALA A 867 2.34 -37.12 -14.27
C ALA A 867 0.87 -37.04 -13.83
N VAL A 868 0.62 -37.06 -12.52
CA VAL A 868 -0.74 -37.16 -11.95
C VAL A 868 -0.82 -36.52 -10.57
N ASN A 869 -1.96 -35.94 -10.20
CA ASN A 869 -2.20 -35.43 -8.85
C ASN A 869 -2.49 -36.57 -7.84
N ASP A 870 -1.99 -36.45 -6.59
CA ASP A 870 -2.13 -37.48 -5.54
C ASP A 870 -3.56 -38.03 -5.38
N GLY A 871 -4.55 -37.13 -5.29
CA GLY A 871 -5.95 -37.53 -5.09
C GLY A 871 -6.47 -38.36 -6.26
N ARG A 872 -6.08 -38.01 -7.49
CA ARG A 872 -6.46 -38.74 -8.70
C ARG A 872 -5.72 -40.07 -8.81
N LEU A 873 -4.44 -40.11 -8.43
CA LEU A 873 -3.65 -41.34 -8.36
C LEU A 873 -4.32 -42.35 -7.42
N HIS A 874 -4.64 -41.92 -6.19
CA HIS A 874 -5.36 -42.72 -5.20
C HIS A 874 -6.69 -43.22 -5.75
N GLN A 875 -7.47 -42.32 -6.35
CA GLN A 875 -8.79 -42.67 -6.90
C GLN A 875 -8.66 -43.70 -8.03
N PHE A 876 -7.75 -43.51 -8.98
CA PHE A 876 -7.56 -44.42 -10.11
C PHE A 876 -7.25 -45.84 -9.63
N PHE A 877 -6.24 -46.00 -8.77
CA PHE A 877 -5.84 -47.34 -8.32
C PHE A 877 -6.84 -47.97 -7.34
N ALA A 878 -7.61 -47.16 -6.59
CA ALA A 878 -8.73 -47.67 -5.80
C ALA A 878 -9.89 -48.18 -6.68
N ASP A 879 -10.19 -47.48 -7.78
CA ASP A 879 -11.33 -47.78 -8.66
C ASP A 879 -10.99 -48.85 -9.73
N ALA A 880 -9.71 -49.01 -10.10
CA ALA A 880 -9.30 -49.86 -11.22
C ALA A 880 -9.37 -51.37 -10.94
N GLY A 881 -9.56 -51.82 -9.69
CA GLY A 881 -9.83 -53.22 -9.30
C GLY A 881 -8.61 -54.15 -9.35
N GLU A 882 -8.85 -55.48 -9.36
CA GLU A 882 -7.84 -56.57 -9.39
C GLU A 882 -6.67 -56.39 -10.40
N PRO A 883 -6.85 -55.83 -11.62
CA PRO A 883 -5.77 -55.80 -12.63
C PRO A 883 -4.49 -55.06 -12.22
N TYR A 884 -4.54 -54.14 -11.26
CA TYR A 884 -3.39 -53.34 -10.81
C TYR A 884 -3.12 -53.48 -9.29
N GLU A 885 -3.71 -54.48 -8.63
CA GLU A 885 -3.68 -54.61 -7.17
C GLU A 885 -2.26 -54.75 -6.60
N ASP A 886 -1.42 -55.58 -7.24
CA ASP A 886 0.00 -55.76 -6.83
C ASP A 886 0.79 -54.45 -6.95
N TRP A 887 0.57 -53.69 -8.03
CA TRP A 887 1.21 -52.38 -8.22
C TRP A 887 0.73 -51.37 -7.19
N TRP A 888 -0.56 -51.43 -6.83
CA TRP A 888 -1.12 -50.54 -5.83
C TRP A 888 -0.53 -50.79 -4.44
N PHE A 889 -0.35 -52.05 -4.02
CA PHE A 889 0.33 -52.36 -2.76
C PHE A 889 1.76 -51.82 -2.72
N GLU A 890 2.51 -51.95 -3.81
CA GLU A 890 3.88 -51.44 -3.91
C GLU A 890 3.92 -49.90 -3.89
N ILE A 891 2.96 -49.23 -4.56
CA ILE A 891 2.80 -47.78 -4.52
C ILE A 891 2.44 -47.32 -3.10
N GLN A 892 1.55 -48.02 -2.39
CA GLN A 892 1.17 -47.70 -1.01
C GLN A 892 2.35 -47.83 -0.04
N ASP A 893 3.20 -48.84 -0.24
CA ASP A 893 4.42 -49.03 0.54
C ASP A 893 5.41 -47.87 0.32
N GLN A 894 5.55 -47.38 -0.92
CA GLN A 894 6.34 -46.19 -1.24
C GLN A 894 5.73 -44.89 -0.66
N ILE A 895 4.39 -44.74 -0.70
CA ILE A 895 3.68 -43.61 -0.05
C ILE A 895 3.98 -43.58 1.45
N ALA A 896 3.95 -44.75 2.10
CA ALA A 896 4.29 -44.93 3.52
C ALA A 896 5.78 -44.74 3.84
N GLY A 897 6.63 -44.48 2.84
CA GLY A 897 8.06 -44.20 3.02
C GLY A 897 8.92 -45.45 3.20
N LYS A 898 8.43 -46.64 2.82
CA LYS A 898 9.28 -47.83 2.77
C LYS A 898 10.24 -47.73 1.58
N ASP A 899 11.46 -48.24 1.75
CA ASP A 899 12.46 -48.28 0.68
C ASP A 899 11.96 -49.17 -0.47
N PRO A 900 11.84 -48.64 -1.70
CA PRO A 900 11.42 -49.42 -2.86
C PRO A 900 12.39 -50.54 -3.25
N GLY A 901 13.62 -50.57 -2.73
CA GLY A 901 14.58 -51.66 -2.97
C GLY A 901 14.83 -51.91 -4.47
N SER A 902 14.57 -53.15 -4.94
CA SER A 902 14.72 -53.53 -6.36
C SER A 902 13.45 -53.35 -7.20
N SER A 903 12.50 -52.53 -6.74
CA SER A 903 11.26 -52.25 -7.46
C SER A 903 11.51 -51.75 -8.88
N ARG A 904 10.65 -52.18 -9.80
CA ARG A 904 10.55 -51.66 -11.18
C ARG A 904 9.51 -50.54 -11.29
N ILE A 905 8.83 -50.19 -10.19
CA ILE A 905 7.86 -49.10 -10.07
C ILE A 905 8.48 -47.98 -9.24
N ALA A 906 8.47 -46.75 -9.75
CA ALA A 906 8.95 -45.59 -9.03
C ALA A 906 7.81 -44.57 -8.83
N LEU A 907 7.41 -44.34 -7.58
CA LEU A 907 6.62 -43.18 -7.20
C LEU A 907 7.55 -42.03 -6.82
N VAL A 908 7.39 -40.90 -7.48
CA VAL A 908 8.15 -39.67 -7.23
C VAL A 908 7.18 -38.59 -6.77
N ASP A 909 7.15 -38.37 -5.46
CA ASP A 909 6.40 -37.28 -4.84
C ASP A 909 7.26 -36.01 -4.81
N LEU A 910 7.06 -35.15 -5.81
CA LEU A 910 7.76 -33.86 -5.91
C LEU A 910 7.36 -32.90 -4.80
N LYS A 911 6.25 -33.11 -4.07
CA LYS A 911 5.92 -32.25 -2.93
C LYS A 911 7.01 -32.34 -1.88
N ARG A 912 7.65 -33.50 -1.71
CA ARG A 912 8.77 -33.72 -0.76
C ARG A 912 10.06 -33.02 -1.16
N ARG A 913 10.15 -32.46 -2.37
CA ARG A 913 11.34 -31.75 -2.83
C ARG A 913 11.59 -30.50 -1.99
N SER A 914 12.82 -30.37 -1.49
CA SER A 914 13.36 -29.10 -1.03
C SER A 914 14.03 -28.36 -2.18
N LEU A 915 13.67 -27.09 -2.37
CA LEU A 915 14.39 -26.18 -3.27
C LEU A 915 15.52 -25.44 -2.55
N ALA A 916 15.49 -25.43 -1.23
CA ALA A 916 16.52 -24.84 -0.38
C ALA A 916 17.54 -25.89 0.08
N ALA A 917 18.72 -25.42 0.45
CA ALA A 917 19.75 -26.21 1.11
C ALA A 917 20.38 -25.40 2.25
N VAL A 918 21.10 -26.07 3.14
CA VAL A 918 21.89 -25.42 4.21
C VAL A 918 23.10 -24.68 3.63
N ASP A 919 23.56 -25.12 2.46
CA ASP A 919 24.67 -24.52 1.73
C ASP A 919 24.20 -23.87 0.42
N SER A 920 25.13 -23.24 -0.30
CA SER A 920 24.87 -22.57 -1.58
C SER A 920 24.58 -23.54 -2.73
N THR A 921 24.55 -24.85 -2.50
CA THR A 921 24.29 -25.85 -3.55
C THR A 921 22.80 -26.10 -3.78
N GLY A 922 21.92 -25.44 -3.01
CA GLY A 922 20.46 -25.55 -3.15
C GLY A 922 19.97 -25.21 -4.56
N LEU A 923 18.89 -25.89 -4.98
CA LEU A 923 18.28 -25.68 -6.31
C LEU A 923 17.86 -24.23 -6.53
N ALA A 924 17.45 -23.52 -5.48
CA ALA A 924 17.10 -22.11 -5.56
C ALA A 924 18.30 -21.22 -5.91
N ASN A 925 19.46 -21.44 -5.27
CA ASN A 925 20.69 -20.73 -5.59
C ASN A 925 21.18 -21.05 -7.02
N GLN A 926 21.03 -22.30 -7.45
CA GLN A 926 21.34 -22.68 -8.84
C GLN A 926 20.40 -21.99 -9.84
N ALA A 927 19.12 -21.86 -9.52
CA ALA A 927 18.16 -21.13 -10.35
C ALA A 927 18.51 -19.64 -10.43
N LEU A 928 18.88 -19.01 -9.32
CA LEU A 928 19.37 -17.64 -9.31
C LEU A 928 20.64 -17.49 -10.18
N ALA A 929 21.62 -18.37 -9.98
CA ALA A 929 22.88 -18.36 -10.74
C ALA A 929 22.66 -18.54 -12.25
N ALA A 930 21.68 -19.36 -12.65
CA ALA A 930 21.31 -19.54 -14.05
C ALA A 930 20.76 -18.25 -14.69
N LEU A 931 20.07 -17.40 -13.92
CA LEU A 931 19.55 -16.11 -14.38
C LEU A 931 20.60 -14.99 -14.32
N THR A 932 21.60 -15.11 -13.44
CA THR A 932 22.64 -14.08 -13.24
C THR A 932 23.96 -14.34 -13.95
N ARG A 933 24.15 -15.45 -14.68
CA ARG A 933 25.40 -15.78 -15.41
C ARG A 933 25.82 -14.71 -16.44
N ASP A 934 27.13 -14.44 -16.57
CA ASP A 934 27.66 -13.29 -17.31
C ASP A 934 27.23 -13.21 -18.80
N ASP A 935 27.07 -14.34 -19.48
CA ASP A 935 26.72 -14.41 -20.91
C ASP A 935 25.35 -13.79 -21.21
N LEU A 936 24.38 -13.91 -20.30
CA LEU A 936 23.05 -13.32 -20.45
C LEU A 936 23.07 -11.78 -20.38
N TRP A 937 24.13 -11.20 -19.84
CA TRP A 937 24.24 -9.77 -19.49
C TRP A 937 25.31 -9.03 -20.29
N ALA A 938 25.94 -9.68 -21.28
CA ALA A 938 27.02 -9.10 -22.08
C ALA A 938 26.65 -7.73 -22.68
N LYS A 939 25.42 -7.55 -23.19
CA LYS A 939 24.92 -6.27 -23.73
C LYS A 939 24.86 -5.13 -22.70
N CYS A 940 24.67 -5.46 -21.43
CA CYS A 940 24.58 -4.46 -20.36
C CYS A 940 25.97 -3.86 -20.03
N SER A 941 27.06 -4.57 -20.36
CA SER A 941 28.42 -4.15 -20.02
C SER A 941 28.88 -2.87 -20.74
N SER A 942 28.33 -2.60 -21.93
CA SER A 942 28.58 -1.43 -22.79
C SER A 942 27.38 -0.47 -22.90
N CYS A 943 26.32 -0.68 -22.11
CA CYS A 943 25.13 0.17 -22.14
C CYS A 943 25.37 1.51 -21.44
N ALA A 944 24.91 2.60 -22.05
CA ALA A 944 24.95 3.94 -21.46
C ALA A 944 24.33 4.03 -20.05
N ALA A 945 23.28 3.25 -19.78
CA ALA A 945 22.57 3.26 -18.50
C ALA A 945 23.25 2.41 -17.41
N LYS A 946 24.35 1.69 -17.70
CA LYS A 946 24.93 0.67 -16.82
C LYS A 946 25.14 1.12 -15.37
N VAL A 947 25.64 2.33 -15.16
CA VAL A 947 25.99 2.85 -13.82
C VAL A 947 24.75 3.19 -13.00
N GLY A 948 23.68 3.70 -13.63
CA GLY A 948 22.41 4.04 -12.98
C GLY A 948 21.32 2.98 -13.10
N CYS A 949 21.64 1.79 -13.65
CA CYS A 949 20.66 0.74 -13.92
C CYS A 949 20.45 -0.16 -12.70
N PRO A 950 19.27 -0.11 -12.04
CA PRO A 950 19.00 -0.95 -10.87
C PRO A 950 19.00 -2.43 -11.21
N ILE A 951 18.60 -2.81 -12.44
CA ILE A 951 18.58 -4.21 -12.88
C ILE A 951 19.99 -4.81 -12.87
N VAL A 952 20.98 -4.04 -13.37
CA VAL A 952 22.38 -4.48 -13.38
C VAL A 952 22.97 -4.49 -11.96
N ALA A 953 22.64 -3.49 -11.15
CA ALA A 953 23.04 -3.45 -9.74
C ALA A 953 22.53 -4.68 -8.98
N ASN A 954 21.23 -4.97 -9.10
CA ASN A 954 20.57 -6.11 -8.47
C ASN A 954 21.18 -7.43 -8.93
N ARG A 955 21.36 -7.59 -10.24
CA ARG A 955 22.03 -8.76 -10.79
C ARG A 955 23.43 -8.94 -10.20
N ASN A 956 24.22 -7.87 -10.09
CA ASN A 956 25.58 -7.98 -9.56
C ASN A 956 25.60 -8.32 -8.07
N THR A 957 24.69 -7.73 -7.28
CA THR A 957 24.51 -8.08 -5.87
C THR A 957 24.10 -9.55 -5.71
N LEU A 958 23.12 -10.01 -6.49
CA LEU A 958 22.60 -11.37 -6.46
C LEU A 958 23.55 -12.42 -7.05
N ASN A 959 24.48 -12.02 -7.93
CA ASN A 959 25.56 -12.86 -8.43
C ASN A 959 26.81 -12.86 -7.51
N GLY A 960 26.77 -12.07 -6.45
CA GLY A 960 27.87 -11.87 -5.50
C GLY A 960 27.40 -12.04 -4.06
N VAL A 961 27.59 -10.99 -3.25
CA VAL A 961 27.37 -11.02 -1.79
C VAL A 961 25.93 -11.31 -1.37
N GLY A 962 24.95 -10.99 -2.23
CA GLY A 962 23.51 -11.17 -1.97
C GLY A 962 22.98 -12.58 -2.25
N ALA A 963 23.76 -13.45 -2.91
CA ALA A 963 23.32 -14.80 -3.25
C ALA A 963 23.01 -15.65 -2.00
N GLU A 964 23.80 -15.48 -0.94
CA GLU A 964 23.60 -16.19 0.31
C GLU A 964 22.34 -15.72 1.05
N ALA A 965 22.01 -14.42 0.98
CA ALA A 965 20.78 -13.88 1.58
C ALA A 965 19.54 -14.45 0.90
N PHE A 966 19.55 -14.55 -0.43
CA PHE A 966 18.49 -15.25 -1.18
C PHE A 966 18.36 -16.72 -0.77
N GLY A 967 19.49 -17.43 -0.62
CA GLY A 967 19.51 -18.83 -0.18
C GLY A 967 18.96 -19.00 1.24
N GLU A 968 19.33 -18.12 2.16
CA GLU A 968 18.83 -18.12 3.54
C GLU A 968 17.33 -17.82 3.61
N LEU A 969 16.83 -16.85 2.86
CA LEU A 969 15.39 -16.56 2.77
C LEU A 969 14.60 -17.77 2.25
N MET A 970 15.11 -18.44 1.21
CA MET A 970 14.53 -19.68 0.69
C MET A 970 14.54 -20.81 1.72
N LEU A 971 15.63 -20.93 2.49
CA LEU A 971 15.77 -21.91 3.55
C LEU A 971 14.78 -21.64 4.69
N ILE A 972 14.66 -20.39 5.14
CA ILE A 972 13.70 -20.00 6.19
C ILE A 972 12.28 -20.28 5.72
N SER A 973 11.89 -19.88 4.51
CA SER A 973 10.55 -20.18 3.97
C SER A 973 10.27 -21.69 3.91
N HIS A 974 11.28 -22.51 3.55
CA HIS A 974 11.14 -23.96 3.59
C HIS A 974 10.90 -24.48 5.02
N LEU A 975 11.69 -24.01 5.99
CA LEU A 975 11.64 -24.47 7.39
C LEU A 975 10.39 -24.00 8.16
N ARG A 976 9.80 -22.86 7.79
CA ARG A 976 8.54 -22.34 8.38
C ARG A 976 7.31 -23.15 8.00
N ARG A 977 7.35 -23.90 6.90
CA ARG A 977 6.28 -24.81 6.43
C ARG A 977 4.89 -24.15 6.23
N ARG A 978 4.81 -22.82 6.10
CA ARG A 978 3.54 -22.11 5.81
C ARG A 978 2.98 -22.50 4.45
N ARG A 979 3.84 -22.56 3.44
CA ARG A 979 3.55 -23.07 2.10
C ARG A 979 4.82 -23.63 1.48
N ARG A 980 4.69 -24.62 0.60
CA ARG A 980 5.83 -25.14 -0.16
C ARG A 980 6.03 -24.32 -1.43
N ALA A 981 7.23 -23.78 -1.59
CA ALA A 981 7.66 -23.10 -2.80
C ALA A 981 7.85 -24.11 -3.94
N THR A 982 7.35 -23.78 -5.12
CA THR A 982 7.61 -24.51 -6.37
C THR A 982 8.77 -23.87 -7.14
N PHE A 983 9.32 -24.56 -8.14
CA PHE A 983 10.35 -23.96 -9.01
C PHE A 983 9.87 -22.68 -9.71
N ARG A 984 8.57 -22.64 -10.02
CA ARG A 984 7.90 -21.46 -10.57
C ARG A 984 7.96 -20.27 -9.60
N ASP A 985 7.75 -20.50 -8.30
CA ASP A 985 7.81 -19.46 -7.28
C ASP A 985 9.24 -18.94 -7.10
N VAL A 986 10.22 -19.84 -7.07
CA VAL A 986 11.64 -19.47 -6.97
C VAL A 986 12.09 -18.59 -8.14
N ARG A 987 11.74 -18.97 -9.38
CA ARG A 987 12.07 -18.19 -10.58
C ARG A 987 11.35 -16.85 -10.59
N SER A 988 10.09 -16.81 -10.14
CA SER A 988 9.31 -15.58 -10.01
C SER A 988 9.93 -14.61 -9.00
N ALA A 989 10.30 -15.09 -7.81
CA ALA A 989 10.96 -14.29 -6.78
C ALA A 989 12.35 -13.80 -7.23
N ALA A 990 13.16 -14.67 -7.86
CA ALA A 990 14.45 -14.27 -8.43
C ALA A 990 14.29 -13.20 -9.53
N ALA A 991 13.31 -13.35 -10.43
CA ALA A 991 13.02 -12.37 -11.47
C ALA A 991 12.58 -11.02 -10.88
N TRP A 992 11.74 -11.04 -9.85
CA TRP A 992 11.33 -9.85 -9.09
C TRP A 992 12.55 -9.14 -8.49
N LEU A 993 13.41 -9.85 -7.77
CA LEU A 993 14.60 -9.27 -7.16
C LEU A 993 15.59 -8.68 -8.18
N ILE A 994 15.73 -9.33 -9.35
CA ILE A 994 16.61 -8.84 -10.42
C ILE A 994 16.03 -7.59 -11.08
N THR A 995 14.74 -7.61 -11.44
CA THR A 995 14.15 -6.61 -12.36
C THR A 995 13.26 -5.57 -11.68
N GLY A 996 12.64 -5.89 -10.54
CA GLY A 996 11.56 -5.10 -9.93
C GLY A 996 10.39 -4.87 -10.89
N ASP A 997 10.13 -5.83 -11.80
CA ASP A 997 9.21 -5.73 -12.94
C ASP A 997 9.47 -4.57 -13.94
N ARG A 998 10.71 -4.08 -14.00
CA ARG A 998 11.16 -3.06 -14.96
C ARG A 998 11.82 -3.69 -16.18
N ASP A 999 11.75 -3.02 -17.33
CA ASP A 999 12.54 -3.37 -18.50
C ASP A 999 13.65 -2.36 -18.84
N CYS A 1000 14.46 -2.67 -19.86
CA CYS A 1000 15.52 -1.76 -20.30
C CYS A 1000 14.96 -0.41 -20.78
N PRO A 1001 13.94 -0.34 -21.67
CA PRO A 1001 13.29 0.92 -22.03
C PRO A 1001 12.89 1.83 -20.86
N ASP A 1002 12.26 1.27 -19.82
CA ASP A 1002 11.84 2.02 -18.62
C ASP A 1002 13.04 2.69 -17.94
N VAL A 1003 14.10 1.92 -17.68
CA VAL A 1003 15.33 2.41 -17.07
C VAL A 1003 16.03 3.43 -17.98
N HIS A 1004 16.09 3.16 -19.28
CA HIS A 1004 16.70 4.07 -20.25
C HIS A 1004 15.96 5.41 -20.30
N GLN A 1005 14.63 5.40 -20.20
CA GLN A 1005 13.84 6.63 -20.16
C GLN A 1005 14.15 7.46 -18.91
N LEU A 1006 14.25 6.85 -17.74
CA LEU A 1006 14.63 7.53 -16.50
C LEU A 1006 16.03 8.16 -16.61
N VAL A 1007 17.02 7.39 -17.09
CA VAL A 1007 18.39 7.90 -17.26
C VAL A 1007 18.44 9.04 -18.30
N ARG A 1008 17.70 8.96 -19.41
CA ARG A 1008 17.59 10.06 -20.39
C ARG A 1008 16.96 11.32 -19.82
N GLN A 1009 16.05 11.18 -18.86
CA GLN A 1009 15.47 12.30 -18.12
C GLN A 1009 16.43 12.86 -17.05
N GLY A 1010 17.66 12.33 -16.96
CA GLY A 1010 18.63 12.72 -15.93
C GLY A 1010 18.21 12.25 -14.54
N ARG A 1011 17.49 11.14 -14.44
CA ARG A 1011 17.07 10.53 -13.16
C ARG A 1011 17.94 9.32 -12.84
N ASN A 1012 18.32 9.19 -11.57
CA ASN A 1012 18.99 8.00 -11.07
C ASN A 1012 17.96 6.99 -10.54
N ALA A 1013 17.63 5.97 -11.35
CA ALA A 1013 16.64 4.96 -10.99
C ALA A 1013 17.06 4.09 -9.78
N GLY A 1014 18.35 4.00 -9.46
CA GLY A 1014 18.85 3.27 -8.29
C GLY A 1014 18.47 3.91 -6.94
N LEU A 1015 18.06 5.19 -6.94
CA LEU A 1015 17.67 5.91 -5.73
C LEU A 1015 16.19 5.71 -5.35
N MET A 1016 15.37 5.10 -6.22
CA MET A 1016 13.98 4.81 -5.89
C MET A 1016 13.88 3.78 -4.75
N SER A 1017 12.89 3.90 -3.89
CA SER A 1017 12.72 3.07 -2.69
C SER A 1017 12.48 1.58 -3.00
N ASP A 1018 12.06 1.26 -4.22
CA ASP A 1018 11.76 -0.08 -4.72
C ASP A 1018 12.72 -0.52 -5.84
N ALA A 1019 13.93 0.05 -5.89
CA ALA A 1019 14.89 -0.20 -6.96
C ALA A 1019 15.82 -1.40 -6.69
N LEU A 1020 16.29 -1.54 -5.46
CA LEU A 1020 17.41 -2.42 -5.12
C LEU A 1020 16.92 -3.76 -4.59
N ALA A 1021 17.67 -4.84 -4.87
CA ALA A 1021 17.30 -6.20 -4.49
C ALA A 1021 17.02 -6.36 -2.99
N HIS A 1022 17.80 -5.68 -2.14
CA HIS A 1022 17.61 -5.71 -0.69
C HIS A 1022 16.32 -5.01 -0.24
N ASP A 1023 15.81 -4.02 -0.98
CA ASP A 1023 14.52 -3.38 -0.71
C ASP A 1023 13.36 -4.22 -1.29
N LEU A 1024 13.54 -4.71 -2.53
CA LEU A 1024 12.56 -5.52 -3.26
C LEU A 1024 12.23 -6.84 -2.55
N ALA A 1025 13.17 -7.43 -1.83
CA ALA A 1025 12.99 -8.70 -1.11
C ALA A 1025 11.94 -8.64 0.00
N PHE A 1026 11.71 -7.45 0.54
CA PHE A 1026 10.84 -7.23 1.70
C PHE A 1026 9.65 -6.32 1.36
N ALA A 1027 9.29 -6.23 0.08
CA ALA A 1027 8.17 -5.43 -0.39
C ALA A 1027 6.83 -5.94 0.17
N THR A 1028 6.10 -5.08 0.89
CA THR A 1028 4.80 -5.40 1.48
C THR A 1028 3.69 -5.43 0.45
N GLY A 1029 2.76 -6.40 0.53
CA GLY A 1029 1.61 -6.47 -0.38
C GLY A 1029 1.96 -6.91 -1.79
N SER A 1030 3.04 -7.69 -1.93
CA SER A 1030 3.46 -8.24 -3.21
C SER A 1030 2.45 -9.28 -3.72
N ASN A 1031 2.25 -9.33 -5.03
CA ASN A 1031 1.47 -10.40 -5.67
C ASN A 1031 2.26 -11.72 -5.78
N ASP A 1032 3.55 -11.72 -5.42
CA ASP A 1032 4.37 -12.91 -5.28
C ASP A 1032 4.37 -13.39 -3.82
N TYR A 1033 3.88 -14.61 -3.62
CA TYR A 1033 3.73 -15.22 -2.32
C TYR A 1033 5.06 -15.28 -1.52
N LEU A 1034 6.20 -15.55 -2.16
CA LEU A 1034 7.47 -15.64 -1.44
C LEU A 1034 7.92 -14.27 -0.94
N VAL A 1035 7.77 -13.25 -1.77
CA VAL A 1035 8.12 -11.87 -1.42
C VAL A 1035 7.20 -11.35 -0.31
N ASP A 1036 5.89 -11.64 -0.41
CA ASP A 1036 4.93 -11.31 0.64
C ASP A 1036 5.27 -12.01 1.96
N GLU A 1037 5.64 -13.30 1.92
CA GLU A 1037 6.10 -14.03 3.10
C GLU A 1037 7.40 -13.45 3.68
N TRP A 1038 8.33 -13.03 2.82
CA TRP A 1038 9.60 -12.44 3.25
C TRP A 1038 9.42 -11.08 3.91
N SER A 1039 8.34 -10.33 3.62
CA SER A 1039 8.06 -9.07 4.31
C SER A 1039 7.92 -9.22 5.84
N ASP A 1040 7.47 -10.39 6.33
CA ASP A 1040 7.46 -10.73 7.76
C ASP A 1040 8.88 -10.93 8.35
N LEU A 1041 9.87 -11.17 7.49
CA LEU A 1041 11.26 -11.46 7.82
C LEU A 1041 12.18 -10.24 7.66
N ASP A 1042 11.59 -9.07 7.45
CA ASP A 1042 12.33 -7.85 7.15
C ASP A 1042 13.34 -7.51 8.26
N PRO A 1043 14.65 -7.46 7.93
CA PRO A 1043 15.70 -7.04 8.85
C PRO A 1043 15.45 -5.67 9.50
N ALA A 1044 14.68 -4.79 8.85
CA ALA A 1044 14.29 -3.49 9.40
C ALA A 1044 13.46 -3.60 10.68
N LEU A 1045 12.77 -4.72 10.90
CA LEU A 1045 11.96 -4.99 12.09
C LEU A 1045 12.81 -5.48 13.28
N VAL A 1046 14.10 -5.75 13.07
CA VAL A 1046 15.03 -6.21 14.11
C VAL A 1046 15.89 -5.03 14.59
N PRO A 1047 15.56 -4.42 15.74
CA PRO A 1047 16.29 -3.25 16.21
C PRO A 1047 17.69 -3.63 16.72
N ASP A 1048 18.74 -3.25 15.99
CA ASP A 1048 20.13 -3.31 16.46
C ASP A 1048 20.76 -1.91 16.49
N PRO A 1049 21.16 -1.38 17.67
CA PRO A 1049 21.79 -0.07 17.79
C PRO A 1049 23.07 0.11 16.96
N ARG A 1050 23.75 -0.98 16.60
CA ARG A 1050 24.94 -0.97 15.74
C ARG A 1050 24.56 -0.68 14.30
N VAL A 1051 23.43 -1.16 13.76
CA VAL A 1051 22.96 -0.79 12.40
C VAL A 1051 22.88 0.72 12.27
N ASP A 1052 22.35 1.36 13.31
CA ASP A 1052 22.17 2.80 13.34
C ASP A 1052 23.49 3.57 13.53
N ARG A 1053 24.53 2.92 14.08
CA ARG A 1053 25.93 3.39 14.10
C ARG A 1053 26.62 3.19 12.75
N VAL A 1054 26.48 2.02 12.13
CA VAL A 1054 27.00 1.72 10.79
C VAL A 1054 26.44 2.71 9.78
N ARG A 1055 25.13 2.96 9.79
CA ARG A 1055 24.51 4.02 8.98
C ARG A 1055 25.14 5.41 9.19
N ARG A 1056 25.73 5.68 10.36
CA ARG A 1056 26.47 6.93 10.64
C ARG A 1056 27.92 6.84 10.15
N GLU A 1057 28.57 5.68 10.22
CA GLU A 1057 29.99 5.45 9.93
C GLU A 1057 30.31 5.05 8.47
N SER A 1058 29.43 4.29 7.80
CA SER A 1058 29.57 3.86 6.39
C SER A 1058 29.52 5.01 5.38
N SER A 1059 29.29 6.23 5.86
CA SER A 1059 29.59 7.45 5.13
C SER A 1059 31.08 7.58 4.76
N ALA A 1060 32.00 6.86 5.40
CA ALA A 1060 33.46 7.05 5.26
C ALA A 1060 34.24 5.95 4.50
N ALA A 1061 33.61 4.89 3.95
CA ALA A 1061 34.33 3.75 3.36
C ALA A 1061 34.08 3.58 1.85
N GLU A 1062 35.15 3.31 1.09
CA GLU A 1062 35.16 3.13 -0.36
C GLU A 1062 34.29 1.94 -0.82
N GLY A 1063 33.30 2.21 -1.68
CA GLY A 1063 32.80 1.24 -2.67
C GLY A 1063 31.64 0.32 -2.29
N THR A 1064 30.80 0.66 -1.32
CA THR A 1064 29.57 -0.11 -1.00
C THR A 1064 28.29 0.68 -1.35
N GLY A 1065 27.25 -0.03 -1.80
CA GLY A 1065 25.98 0.54 -2.25
C GLY A 1065 25.23 1.28 -1.13
N TYR A 1066 24.44 2.28 -1.53
CA TYR A 1066 23.95 3.35 -0.67
C TYR A 1066 22.79 2.93 0.25
N LEU A 1067 22.95 3.15 1.56
CA LEU A 1067 21.89 2.94 2.55
C LEU A 1067 21.01 4.18 2.68
N LYS A 1068 19.80 4.12 2.12
CA LYS A 1068 18.84 5.25 2.07
C LYS A 1068 18.36 5.66 3.48
N ASN A 1069 18.12 4.67 4.35
CA ASN A 1069 17.68 4.85 5.74
C ASN A 1069 18.14 3.68 6.64
N ALA A 1070 17.71 3.65 7.91
CA ALA A 1070 18.04 2.56 8.84
C ALA A 1070 17.44 1.20 8.46
N GLU A 1071 16.29 1.20 7.79
CA GLU A 1071 15.58 0.01 7.33
C GLU A 1071 16.34 -0.64 6.15
N SER A 1072 16.60 0.14 5.09
CA SER A 1072 17.43 -0.22 3.95
C SER A 1072 18.87 -0.57 4.39
N ALA A 1073 19.40 0.07 5.44
CA ALA A 1073 20.67 -0.32 6.06
C ALA A 1073 20.65 -1.74 6.61
N ALA A 1074 19.64 -2.09 7.41
CA ALA A 1074 19.50 -3.44 7.94
C ALA A 1074 19.35 -4.47 6.79
N ARG A 1075 18.54 -4.15 5.78
CA ARG A 1075 18.31 -5.00 4.60
C ARG A 1075 19.58 -5.21 3.78
N ALA A 1076 20.37 -4.18 3.53
CA ALA A 1076 21.61 -4.28 2.79
C ALA A 1076 22.70 -5.05 3.56
N ILE A 1077 22.81 -4.86 4.89
CA ILE A 1077 23.67 -5.68 5.76
C ILE A 1077 23.26 -7.15 5.66
N TYR A 1078 21.95 -7.43 5.67
CA TYR A 1078 21.41 -8.76 5.46
C TYR A 1078 21.81 -9.34 4.09
N PHE A 1079 21.76 -8.53 3.04
CA PHE A 1079 22.24 -8.88 1.69
C PHE A 1079 23.77 -8.93 1.53
N GLY A 1080 24.53 -8.81 2.62
CA GLY A 1080 25.99 -8.99 2.63
C GLY A 1080 26.77 -7.76 2.18
N GLU A 1081 26.14 -6.59 2.10
CA GLU A 1081 26.84 -5.33 1.87
C GLU A 1081 27.69 -5.00 3.10
N ARG A 1082 29.02 -4.93 2.91
CA ARG A 1082 29.98 -4.83 4.01
C ARG A 1082 30.15 -3.40 4.47
N LEU A 1083 29.17 -2.92 5.22
CA LEU A 1083 29.03 -1.52 5.62
C LEU A 1083 29.80 -1.19 6.91
N ALA A 1084 30.14 -2.19 7.73
CA ALA A 1084 31.06 -2.11 8.85
C ALA A 1084 31.73 -3.47 9.15
N THR A 1085 32.74 -3.48 10.01
CA THR A 1085 33.51 -4.69 10.36
C THR A 1085 32.94 -5.47 11.55
N ASP A 1086 32.05 -4.88 12.36
CA ASP A 1086 31.53 -5.40 13.63
C ASP A 1086 30.05 -5.84 13.59
N ILE A 1087 29.41 -5.78 12.42
CA ILE A 1087 28.05 -6.26 12.19
C ILE A 1087 27.98 -7.16 10.95
N SER A 1088 27.09 -8.14 10.98
CA SER A 1088 26.90 -9.14 9.94
C SER A 1088 25.42 -9.47 9.73
N ARG A 1089 25.12 -10.26 8.69
CA ARG A 1089 23.76 -10.80 8.43
C ARG A 1089 23.13 -11.45 9.67
N VAL A 1090 23.95 -12.14 10.48
CA VAL A 1090 23.49 -12.86 11.68
C VAL A 1090 22.93 -11.92 12.75
N ASP A 1091 23.40 -10.67 12.78
CA ASP A 1091 22.97 -9.68 13.78
C ASP A 1091 21.62 -9.04 13.43
N VAL A 1092 21.26 -9.00 12.14
CA VAL A 1092 20.06 -8.31 11.63
C VAL A 1092 18.98 -9.25 11.11
N ARG A 1093 19.21 -10.57 11.12
CA ARG A 1093 18.22 -11.57 10.68
C ARG A 1093 17.09 -11.75 11.69
N ALA A 1094 15.89 -12.08 11.20
CA ALA A 1094 14.71 -12.29 12.04
C ALA A 1094 14.82 -13.51 13.00
N TYR A 1095 15.38 -14.63 12.52
CA TYR A 1095 15.56 -15.86 13.31
C TYR A 1095 16.94 -15.90 13.97
N ARG A 1096 17.01 -15.55 15.25
CA ARG A 1096 18.28 -15.44 15.98
C ARG A 1096 18.97 -16.81 16.12
N TYR A 1097 18.20 -17.87 16.34
CA TYR A 1097 18.73 -19.21 16.61
C TYR A 1097 18.71 -20.15 15.39
N LEU A 1098 18.57 -19.61 14.18
CA LEU A 1098 18.58 -20.40 12.94
C LEU A 1098 19.83 -21.30 12.84
N ALA A 1099 21.01 -20.78 13.17
CA ALA A 1099 22.26 -21.56 13.11
C ALA A 1099 22.25 -22.76 14.07
N GLU A 1100 21.79 -22.57 15.30
CA GLU A 1100 21.68 -23.62 16.32
C GLU A 1100 20.65 -24.69 15.91
N PHE A 1101 19.52 -24.27 15.32
CA PHE A 1101 18.54 -25.20 14.77
C PHE A 1101 19.08 -26.02 13.58
N LEU A 1102 19.86 -25.39 12.70
CA LEU A 1102 20.50 -26.07 11.57
C LEU A 1102 21.59 -27.06 12.03
N ASP A 1103 22.37 -26.72 13.05
CA ASP A 1103 23.35 -27.63 13.64
C ASP A 1103 22.68 -28.86 14.25
N MET A 1104 21.55 -28.69 14.92
CA MET A 1104 20.71 -29.80 15.41
C MET A 1104 20.21 -30.70 14.29
N LEU A 1105 19.72 -30.11 13.19
CA LEU A 1105 19.30 -30.87 12.01
C LEU A 1105 20.46 -31.61 11.34
N ALA A 1106 21.69 -31.12 11.49
CA ALA A 1106 22.91 -31.78 11.06
C ALA A 1106 23.46 -32.81 12.07
N GLY A 1107 22.81 -32.97 13.23
CA GLY A 1107 23.24 -33.87 14.30
C GLY A 1107 24.47 -33.39 15.08
N LYS A 1108 24.72 -32.08 15.10
CA LYS A 1108 25.80 -31.44 15.88
C LYS A 1108 25.25 -30.83 17.16
N ASP A 1109 26.10 -30.78 18.20
CA ASP A 1109 25.83 -30.11 19.48
C ASP A 1109 24.46 -30.44 20.11
N THR A 1110 24.09 -31.72 20.04
CA THR A 1110 22.73 -32.19 20.36
C THR A 1110 22.38 -32.06 21.83
N ASP A 1111 23.35 -32.29 22.72
CA ASP A 1111 23.10 -32.35 24.16
C ASP A 1111 22.93 -30.95 24.75
N HIS A 1112 23.79 -30.00 24.36
CA HIS A 1112 23.69 -28.61 24.81
C HIS A 1112 22.38 -27.96 24.36
N THR A 1113 22.06 -28.08 23.06
CA THR A 1113 20.85 -27.49 22.50
C THR A 1113 19.59 -28.18 23.04
N ARG A 1114 19.60 -29.51 23.23
CA ARG A 1114 18.52 -30.24 23.93
C ARG A 1114 18.28 -29.65 25.31
N ASP A 1115 19.32 -29.48 26.11
CA ASP A 1115 19.19 -28.95 27.47
C ASP A 1115 18.62 -27.52 27.47
N ARG A 1116 19.02 -26.69 26.51
CA ARG A 1116 18.44 -25.35 26.31
C ARG A 1116 16.97 -25.40 25.89
N LEU A 1117 16.60 -26.31 24.98
CA LEU A 1117 15.20 -26.51 24.59
C LEU A 1117 14.34 -26.91 25.80
N LEU A 1118 14.82 -27.84 26.63
CA LEU A 1118 14.11 -28.25 27.85
C LEU A 1118 13.96 -27.09 28.86
N LEU A 1119 15.01 -26.28 29.02
CA LEU A 1119 14.96 -25.07 29.87
C LEU A 1119 13.94 -24.05 29.35
N GLY A 1120 13.92 -23.82 28.04
CA GLY A 1120 12.95 -22.94 27.38
C GLY A 1120 11.51 -23.39 27.57
N ILE A 1121 11.27 -24.70 27.35
CA ILE A 1121 9.95 -25.32 27.59
C ILE A 1121 9.54 -25.12 29.05
N SER A 1122 10.43 -25.36 30.00
CA SER A 1122 10.16 -25.20 31.44
C SER A 1122 9.68 -23.79 31.78
N ARG A 1123 10.31 -22.77 31.18
CA ARG A 1123 9.93 -21.36 31.39
C ARG A 1123 8.59 -21.01 30.74
N LEU A 1124 8.27 -21.58 29.58
CA LEU A 1124 7.00 -21.36 28.89
C LEU A 1124 5.82 -21.95 29.67
N VAL A 1125 6.01 -23.05 30.38
CA VAL A 1125 4.99 -23.71 31.23
C VAL A 1125 5.00 -23.24 32.69
N GLY A 1126 5.59 -22.08 32.97
CA GLY A 1126 5.46 -21.38 34.25
C GLY A 1126 6.50 -21.74 35.32
N ALA A 1127 7.56 -22.49 35.02
CA ALA A 1127 8.67 -22.72 35.95
C ALA A 1127 9.68 -21.56 35.94
N HIS A 1128 9.20 -20.34 36.23
CA HIS A 1128 10.02 -19.13 36.26
C HIS A 1128 11.06 -19.21 37.39
N GLY A 1129 12.36 -19.26 37.04
CA GLY A 1129 13.47 -19.37 38.00
C GLY A 1129 14.19 -20.71 38.04
N TYR A 1130 13.70 -21.73 37.31
CA TYR A 1130 14.43 -22.97 37.11
C TYR A 1130 15.68 -22.74 36.22
N LEU A 1131 16.84 -23.24 36.66
CA LEU A 1131 18.15 -23.04 36.00
C LEU A 1131 18.94 -24.35 35.78
N ALA A 1132 18.36 -25.50 36.12
CA ALA A 1132 19.04 -26.79 35.97
C ALA A 1132 18.77 -27.43 34.60
N ASN A 1133 19.57 -28.42 34.24
CA ASN A 1133 19.42 -29.16 32.98
C ASN A 1133 18.26 -30.16 33.12
N GLY A 1134 17.15 -29.92 32.43
CA GLY A 1134 15.99 -30.80 32.45
C GLY A 1134 14.68 -30.07 32.19
N LEU A 1135 13.57 -30.80 32.28
CA LEU A 1135 12.22 -30.25 32.13
C LEU A 1135 11.60 -30.04 33.52
N ALA A 1136 11.12 -28.83 33.80
CA ALA A 1136 10.40 -28.48 35.02
C ALA A 1136 9.04 -27.86 34.71
N PHE A 1137 7.99 -28.31 35.38
CA PHE A 1137 6.64 -27.75 35.25
C PHE A 1137 5.85 -27.80 36.56
N SER A 1138 4.92 -26.87 36.75
CA SER A 1138 4.16 -26.75 38.01
C SER A 1138 3.04 -27.78 38.11
N LEU A 1139 2.92 -28.42 39.27
CA LEU A 1139 1.78 -29.26 39.65
C LEU A 1139 0.91 -28.52 40.69
N GLY A 1140 -0.06 -27.71 40.26
CA GLY A 1140 -0.94 -27.00 41.20
C GLY A 1140 -1.80 -25.89 40.61
N SER A 1141 -2.68 -25.31 41.44
CA SER A 1141 -3.53 -24.18 41.06
C SER A 1141 -2.70 -22.89 40.96
N PRO A 1142 -2.85 -22.08 39.88
CA PRO A 1142 -2.05 -20.89 39.62
C PRO A 1142 -2.19 -19.76 40.67
N ASP A 1143 -3.16 -19.87 41.59
CA ASP A 1143 -3.46 -18.86 42.62
C ASP A 1143 -2.71 -19.08 43.97
N SER A 1144 -1.73 -19.99 44.02
CA SER A 1144 -0.98 -20.31 45.25
C SER A 1144 0.33 -19.52 45.38
N SER A 1145 0.70 -19.10 46.60
CA SER A 1145 1.93 -18.33 46.86
C SER A 1145 3.22 -19.17 46.87
N TRP A 1146 3.11 -20.45 46.49
CA TRP A 1146 4.18 -21.45 46.44
C TRP A 1146 3.90 -22.41 45.28
N ALA A 1147 4.91 -22.71 44.47
CA ALA A 1147 4.79 -23.63 43.34
C ALA A 1147 5.59 -24.91 43.59
N ILE A 1148 4.99 -26.08 43.34
CA ILE A 1148 5.70 -27.37 43.33
C ILE A 1148 6.08 -27.67 41.87
N LEU A 1149 7.38 -27.65 41.60
CA LEU A 1149 7.92 -28.02 40.29
C LEU A 1149 8.19 -29.51 40.24
N HIS A 1150 7.54 -30.17 39.29
CA HIS A 1150 7.87 -31.51 38.83
C HIS A 1150 9.08 -31.43 37.90
N THR A 1151 10.18 -32.08 38.27
CA THR A 1151 11.42 -32.06 37.47
C THR A 1151 11.71 -33.43 36.86
N ILE A 1152 12.11 -33.44 35.58
CA ILE A 1152 12.56 -34.61 34.84
C ILE A 1152 13.98 -34.36 34.31
N GLU A 1153 14.89 -35.32 34.52
CA GLU A 1153 16.30 -35.21 34.13
C GLU A 1153 16.47 -35.12 32.60
N GLY A 1154 17.36 -34.24 32.12
CA GLY A 1154 17.57 -34.01 30.69
C GLY A 1154 18.00 -35.25 29.89
N ASP A 1155 18.75 -36.16 30.50
CA ASP A 1155 19.26 -37.38 29.83
C ASP A 1155 18.17 -38.41 29.52
N SER A 1156 16.96 -38.24 30.06
CA SER A 1156 15.79 -39.04 29.69
C SER A 1156 15.16 -38.62 28.34
N PHE A 1157 15.63 -37.51 27.76
CA PHE A 1157 15.19 -36.97 26.48
C PHE A 1157 16.24 -37.16 25.39
N THR A 1158 15.76 -37.47 24.20
CA THR A 1158 16.55 -37.58 22.97
C THR A 1158 15.96 -36.66 21.91
N ALA A 1159 16.81 -35.86 21.28
CA ALA A 1159 16.43 -35.08 20.11
C ALA A 1159 16.90 -35.84 18.86
N ARG A 1160 15.97 -36.15 17.96
CA ARG A 1160 16.25 -36.88 16.73
C ARG A 1160 15.69 -36.18 15.53
N VAL A 1161 16.47 -36.19 14.46
CA VAL A 1161 16.09 -35.65 13.16
C VAL A 1161 15.16 -36.65 12.48
N ALA A 1162 14.04 -36.18 11.91
CA ALA A 1162 13.18 -37.04 11.11
C ALA A 1162 13.91 -37.46 9.81
N ASP A 1163 13.89 -38.73 9.42
CA ASP A 1163 14.58 -39.17 8.18
C ASP A 1163 13.89 -38.52 6.98
N ALA A 1164 14.64 -37.67 6.29
CA ALA A 1164 14.16 -36.92 5.14
C ALA A 1164 14.62 -37.55 3.81
N ARG A 1165 15.47 -38.58 3.81
CA ARG A 1165 16.16 -39.02 2.58
C ARG A 1165 15.20 -39.61 1.55
N HIS A 1166 15.33 -39.14 0.30
CA HIS A 1166 14.63 -39.69 -0.85
C HIS A 1166 15.58 -39.91 -2.02
N GLN A 1167 15.39 -41.01 -2.77
CA GLN A 1167 16.29 -41.41 -3.85
C GLN A 1167 16.24 -40.45 -5.06
N TYR A 1168 15.05 -39.94 -5.38
CA TYR A 1168 14.80 -39.16 -6.61
C TYR A 1168 14.56 -37.67 -6.40
N VAL A 1169 14.39 -37.20 -5.16
CA VAL A 1169 14.14 -35.78 -4.88
C VAL A 1169 15.13 -35.25 -3.85
N GLU A 1170 15.46 -33.98 -4.00
CA GLU A 1170 16.25 -33.20 -3.07
C GLU A 1170 15.48 -33.06 -1.77
N THR A 1171 16.13 -33.36 -0.66
CA THR A 1171 15.49 -33.37 0.66
C THR A 1171 16.46 -32.79 1.66
N ILE A 1172 15.91 -32.01 2.58
CA ILE A 1172 16.61 -31.46 3.73
C ILE A 1172 15.78 -31.85 4.94
N ALA A 1173 16.46 -32.15 6.05
CA ALA A 1173 15.78 -32.30 7.31
C ALA A 1173 15.26 -30.93 7.75
N ASP A 1174 13.98 -30.86 8.11
CA ASP A 1174 13.29 -29.60 8.44
C ASP A 1174 12.53 -29.68 9.77
N VAL A 1175 12.64 -30.81 10.47
CA VAL A 1175 11.96 -31.07 11.75
C VAL A 1175 12.85 -31.85 12.71
N LEU A 1176 12.81 -31.40 13.96
CA LEU A 1176 13.36 -32.12 15.11
C LEU A 1176 12.23 -32.77 15.90
N VAL A 1177 12.45 -33.98 16.40
CA VAL A 1177 11.54 -34.65 17.32
C VAL A 1177 12.26 -34.81 18.66
N LEU A 1178 11.74 -34.14 19.68
CA LEU A 1178 12.14 -34.34 21.06
C LEU A 1178 11.31 -35.47 21.65
N GLU A 1179 11.95 -36.57 22.02
CA GLU A 1179 11.30 -37.77 22.56
C GLU A 1179 11.83 -38.09 23.94
N HIS A 1180 10.90 -38.39 24.85
CA HIS A 1180 11.19 -38.93 26.17
C HIS A 1180 11.13 -40.46 26.16
N GLY A 1181 11.93 -41.13 27.00
CA GLY A 1181 11.98 -42.60 27.08
C GLY A 1181 10.64 -43.31 27.36
N ALA A 1182 9.64 -42.59 27.90
CA ALA A 1182 8.27 -43.08 28.10
C ALA A 1182 7.37 -42.98 26.84
N GLY A 1183 7.89 -42.53 25.70
CA GLY A 1183 7.18 -42.44 24.42
C GLY A 1183 6.47 -41.10 24.16
N ALA A 1184 6.58 -40.12 25.06
CA ALA A 1184 6.08 -38.75 24.82
C ALA A 1184 6.95 -38.05 23.78
N ARG A 1185 6.32 -37.35 22.82
CA ARG A 1185 7.00 -36.74 21.68
C ARG A 1185 6.51 -35.32 21.44
N LEU A 1186 7.45 -34.41 21.21
CA LEU A 1186 7.21 -33.06 20.76
C LEU A 1186 7.91 -32.83 19.42
N THR A 1187 7.16 -32.38 18.42
CA THR A 1187 7.69 -32.02 17.11
C THR A 1187 8.06 -30.54 17.11
N LEU A 1188 9.30 -30.22 16.76
CA LEU A 1188 9.85 -28.87 16.77
C LEU A 1188 10.13 -28.43 15.33
N THR A 1189 9.43 -27.37 14.92
CA THR A 1189 9.72 -26.59 13.70
C THR A 1189 10.69 -25.46 14.03
N LEU A 1190 11.14 -24.71 13.00
CA LEU A 1190 11.97 -23.51 13.21
C LEU A 1190 11.26 -22.48 14.12
N ASP A 1191 9.96 -22.25 13.93
CA ASP A 1191 9.18 -21.29 14.73
C ASP A 1191 9.10 -21.73 16.20
N SER A 1192 8.80 -23.00 16.46
CA SER A 1192 8.74 -23.54 17.83
C SER A 1192 10.11 -23.51 18.50
N ALA A 1193 11.18 -23.88 17.79
CA ALA A 1193 12.54 -23.85 18.30
C ALA A 1193 13.00 -22.42 18.64
N GLU A 1194 12.72 -21.44 17.77
CA GLU A 1194 13.04 -20.03 18.00
C GLU A 1194 12.36 -19.50 19.27
N ILE A 1195 11.05 -19.77 19.44
CA ILE A 1195 10.29 -19.32 20.63
C ILE A 1195 10.81 -19.99 21.90
N ILE A 1196 11.08 -21.29 21.86
CA ILE A 1196 11.60 -22.04 23.01
C ILE A 1196 12.99 -21.54 23.40
N LEU A 1197 13.89 -21.33 22.43
CA LEU A 1197 15.26 -20.86 22.70
C LEU A 1197 15.28 -19.40 23.20
N ARG A 1198 14.38 -18.54 22.71
CA ARG A 1198 14.16 -17.19 23.30
C ARG A 1198 13.70 -17.27 24.75
N ALA A 1199 12.77 -18.17 25.06
CA ALA A 1199 12.34 -18.39 26.44
C ALA A 1199 13.50 -18.90 27.32
N ALA A 1200 14.38 -19.77 26.78
CA ALA A 1200 15.59 -20.23 27.46
C ALA A 1200 16.58 -19.10 27.77
N ASP A 1201 16.58 -18.02 27.00
CA ASP A 1201 17.36 -16.81 27.25
C ASP A 1201 16.61 -15.76 28.10
N GLY A 1202 15.34 -16.01 28.42
CA GLY A 1202 14.52 -15.21 29.34
C GLY A 1202 13.54 -14.26 28.65
N GLU A 1203 13.43 -14.33 27.33
CA GLU A 1203 12.48 -13.55 26.53
C GLU A 1203 11.16 -14.32 26.43
N ILE A 1204 10.13 -13.88 27.15
CA ILE A 1204 8.78 -14.47 27.06
C ILE A 1204 7.95 -13.66 26.05
N VAL A 1205 7.73 -14.26 24.89
CA VAL A 1205 6.88 -13.69 23.83
C VAL A 1205 5.42 -13.97 24.16
N ASN A 1206 4.60 -12.91 24.25
CA ASN A 1206 3.16 -12.98 24.52
C ASN A 1206 2.39 -12.44 23.31
N ASP A 1207 2.49 -13.13 22.18
CA ASP A 1207 1.70 -12.84 20.97
C ASP A 1207 0.74 -14.00 20.63
N PRO A 1208 -0.31 -13.77 19.83
CA PRO A 1208 -1.30 -14.81 19.49
C PRO A 1208 -0.72 -15.99 18.70
N ALA A 1209 0.40 -15.81 17.99
CA ALA A 1209 1.05 -16.89 17.24
C ALA A 1209 1.75 -17.88 18.18
N SER A 1210 2.28 -17.39 19.30
CA SER A 1210 2.90 -18.19 20.35
C SER A 1210 1.90 -19.08 21.12
N ASP A 1211 0.60 -18.75 21.10
CA ASP A 1211 -0.44 -19.51 21.81
C ASP A 1211 -0.62 -20.94 21.25
N ALA A 1212 -0.55 -21.11 19.92
CA ALA A 1212 -0.66 -22.42 19.29
C ALA A 1212 0.51 -23.33 19.69
N ILE A 1213 1.72 -22.78 19.72
CA ILE A 1213 2.95 -23.50 20.12
C ILE A 1213 2.89 -23.85 21.62
N ARG A 1214 2.38 -22.95 22.47
CA ARG A 1214 2.16 -23.23 23.89
C ARG A 1214 1.18 -24.38 24.11
N GLN A 1215 0.09 -24.46 23.33
CA GLN A 1215 -0.85 -25.59 23.43
C GLN A 1215 -0.20 -26.94 23.10
N GLU A 1216 0.68 -26.99 22.09
CA GLU A 1216 1.43 -28.20 21.75
C GLU A 1216 2.41 -28.59 22.88
N ILE A 1217 3.08 -27.60 23.47
CA ILE A 1217 3.97 -27.80 24.63
C ILE A 1217 3.18 -28.31 25.85
N ASP A 1218 2.04 -27.71 26.16
CA ASP A 1218 1.18 -28.14 27.28
C ASP A 1218 0.67 -29.57 27.08
N ALA A 1219 0.31 -29.94 25.85
CA ALA A 1219 -0.07 -31.30 25.51
C ALA A 1219 1.09 -32.30 25.70
N PHE A 1220 2.32 -31.92 25.31
CA PHE A 1220 3.52 -32.72 25.54
C PHE A 1220 3.83 -32.90 27.05
N VAL A 1221 3.79 -31.81 27.83
CA VAL A 1221 3.98 -31.85 29.28
C VAL A 1221 2.87 -32.66 29.96
N GLY A 1222 1.63 -32.55 29.49
CA GLY A 1222 0.50 -33.34 29.98
C GLY A 1222 0.70 -34.87 29.84
N GLN A 1223 1.38 -35.32 28.79
CA GLN A 1223 1.75 -36.74 28.64
C GLN A 1223 2.78 -37.19 29.68
N LEU A 1224 3.63 -36.28 30.15
CA LEU A 1224 4.69 -36.52 31.13
C LEU A 1224 4.22 -36.39 32.58
N GLY A 1225 3.06 -35.77 32.85
CA GLY A 1225 2.53 -35.55 34.20
C GLY A 1225 2.25 -36.82 35.03
N ARG A 1226 2.30 -38.02 34.42
CA ARG A 1226 2.20 -39.32 35.12
C ARG A 1226 3.53 -40.02 35.34
N HIS A 1227 4.64 -39.42 34.92
CA HIS A 1227 5.97 -40.00 35.10
C HIS A 1227 6.43 -39.82 36.56
N PRO A 1228 7.10 -40.81 37.18
CA PRO A 1228 7.65 -40.63 38.51
C PRO A 1228 8.75 -39.56 38.52
N SER A 1229 8.65 -38.59 39.44
CA SER A 1229 9.72 -37.62 39.73
C SER A 1229 10.78 -38.23 40.64
N THR A 1230 12.04 -37.91 40.40
CA THR A 1230 13.16 -38.20 41.32
C THR A 1230 13.38 -37.09 42.35
N SER A 1231 12.86 -35.89 42.07
CA SER A 1231 12.86 -34.77 43.02
C SER A 1231 11.71 -33.80 42.77
N ALA A 1232 11.34 -33.02 43.78
CA ALA A 1232 10.40 -31.90 43.67
C ALA A 1232 11.04 -30.63 44.24
N GLN A 1233 10.87 -29.51 43.56
CA GLN A 1233 11.35 -28.21 44.05
C GLN A 1233 10.15 -27.35 44.46
N VAL A 1234 10.21 -26.78 45.67
CA VAL A 1234 9.24 -25.81 46.15
C VAL A 1234 9.85 -24.43 46.00
N VAL A 1235 9.21 -23.57 45.21
CA VAL A 1235 9.63 -22.18 45.00
C VAL A 1235 8.65 -21.26 45.72
N ASP A 1236 9.15 -20.44 46.65
CA ASP A 1236 8.35 -19.44 47.36
C ASP A 1236 8.30 -18.09 46.62
N SER A 1237 7.43 -17.18 47.08
CA SER A 1237 7.27 -15.83 46.52
C SER A 1237 8.52 -14.93 46.61
N SER A 1238 9.55 -15.34 47.35
CA SER A 1238 10.84 -14.65 47.45
C SER A 1238 11.91 -15.21 46.49
N GLY A 1239 11.58 -16.28 45.75
CA GLY A 1239 12.50 -17.00 44.87
C GLY A 1239 13.37 -18.03 45.59
N SER A 1240 13.08 -18.34 46.86
CA SER A 1240 13.80 -19.38 47.60
C SER A 1240 13.35 -20.76 47.12
N VAL A 1241 14.33 -21.63 46.83
CA VAL A 1241 14.10 -22.99 46.30
C VAL A 1241 14.41 -24.01 47.39
N THR A 1242 13.43 -24.82 47.77
CA THR A 1242 13.63 -25.99 48.65
C THR A 1242 13.48 -27.27 47.84
N THR A 1243 14.53 -28.09 47.78
CA THR A 1243 14.53 -29.35 47.01
C THR A 1243 14.20 -30.54 47.92
N ALA A 1244 13.28 -31.38 47.47
CA ALA A 1244 12.96 -32.65 48.10
C ALA A 1244 13.33 -33.81 47.17
N ALA A 1245 14.08 -34.80 47.67
CA ALA A 1245 14.35 -36.04 46.95
C ALA A 1245 13.17 -37.00 47.11
N ILE A 1246 12.75 -37.64 46.02
CA ILE A 1246 11.62 -38.57 45.98
C ILE A 1246 12.14 -39.98 45.67
N ASP A 1247 11.94 -40.91 46.62
CA ASP A 1247 12.30 -42.32 46.48
C ASP A 1247 11.06 -43.20 46.71
N GLY A 1248 10.37 -43.56 45.64
CA GLY A 1248 9.10 -44.27 45.70
C GLY A 1248 7.97 -43.40 46.28
N VAL A 1249 7.59 -43.65 47.54
CA VAL A 1249 6.57 -42.89 48.28
C VAL A 1249 7.17 -41.98 49.36
N ASP A 1250 8.48 -42.07 49.60
CA ASP A 1250 9.18 -41.28 50.60
C ASP A 1250 9.69 -39.97 49.99
N ILE A 1251 9.32 -38.83 50.59
CA ILE A 1251 9.75 -37.49 50.20
C ILE A 1251 10.67 -36.93 51.30
N LYS A 1252 11.93 -36.63 50.98
CA LYS A 1252 12.93 -36.11 51.93
C LYS A 1252 13.33 -34.68 51.57
N PHE A 1253 13.03 -33.72 52.43
CA PHE A 1253 13.41 -32.32 52.25
C PHE A 1253 14.83 -32.05 52.73
N ALA A 1254 15.68 -31.48 51.88
CA ALA A 1254 16.98 -30.96 52.29
C ALA A 1254 16.80 -29.49 52.70
N LEU A 1255 16.53 -29.25 53.98
CA LEU A 1255 16.60 -27.89 54.55
C LEU A 1255 18.07 -27.57 54.82
N ASP A 1256 18.56 -26.49 54.22
CA ASP A 1256 19.90 -25.97 54.46
C ASP A 1256 20.17 -25.82 55.96
N GLY A 1257 21.00 -26.74 56.48
CA GLY A 1257 21.65 -26.58 57.77
C GLY A 1257 20.76 -26.63 59.01
N LYS A 1258 19.95 -27.68 59.20
CA LYS A 1258 19.79 -28.42 60.48
C LYS A 1258 18.66 -29.45 60.34
N GLY A 1259 18.99 -30.71 60.65
CA GLY A 1259 18.07 -31.82 60.53
C GLY A 1259 16.78 -31.64 61.33
N ALA A 1260 15.66 -31.81 60.64
CA ALA A 1260 14.41 -32.33 61.17
C ALA A 1260 13.76 -33.12 60.03
N SER A 1261 13.38 -34.37 60.32
CA SER A 1261 12.79 -35.35 59.40
C SER A 1261 11.37 -35.01 59.01
#